data_AF-A0A3B1KHE9-F1
#
_entry.id   AF-A0A3B1KHE9-F1
#
_cell.length_a   1.000
_cell.length_b   1.000
_cell.length_c   1.000
_cell.angle_alpha   90.00
_cell.angle_beta   90.00
_cell.angle_gamma   90.00
#
_symmetry.space_group_name_H-M   'P 1'
#
loop_
_entity.id
_entity.type
_entity.pdbx_description
1 polymer ?
#
loop_
_entity_poly.entity_id
_entity_poly.type
_entity_poly.pdbx_seq_one_letter_code
_entity_poly.pdbx_strand_id
1 'polypeptide(L)'
;MLKPGVFRRHRGEICCGGGGFGSCASAMARGLSGGCCCRSPGLLSLAVFSFLLLACDHCHSCNHKVPLPTEVIHNVHLKPGRLTKRSTEQQLKIQIFYDSSLDVLDEDKSSLVKDKLFPQAIDYLQRAFRVRRQTGPVLLSRQCSTNQYLRKKDDPHRYCQGACADITRCGPVIVPDEHLQQCRVCSETGKSCGPVGPPDGEGVDRADFLLYVSAVTTERCGQENIVAYAAYCQLEAELDRPIAGYANLCPNMISTQLQEFEGMLSTVKHEIIHALGFSAGLFAFYHDDDGKPLTPRFASGLPAFNETLGLYQWSDRVIRRSTRLWDIRGRHMVRHEVHLMVTPRVVEEARRHFNCPILEGMELENQGGMGTELNHWEKRLLENEAMTGSHTQNRVFSRITLAIMEDTGWYRANYSMAENLEWGKGLGCDFVMKSCKFWIDQQRHARLSLTPYCESVRGTPLQLSCRQDQLAVAVCNLQKYSQPLPTEYQYFDSIPGVPEEDLSMYGGAVEIADFCPFSQEFSWHLSGEYQRSSYCRIQENQPDSWRNYAAEEYGPNSVCLYQKSAFVMKQCKKSMTYPDWGSGCYKMTCTALGLLVWVQDQSFLCVRTGQLLNVNVRINEWVYSGQLICPACSHFCNNCPLPHELPQINTTRSVHIGKLSLPSFHVQRLVTFNFCFYTIMNHLYSLICCLLLCCSQTRAPVLLDWW
;
A
#
# COMPACT_ATOMS: atom_id res chain seq x y z
N MET A 1 -17.76 -53.48 -41.56
CA MET A 1 -19.11 -53.89 -41.09
C MET A 1 -19.66 -52.74 -40.27
N LEU A 2 -20.38 -51.82 -40.92
CA LEU A 2 -21.85 -51.71 -40.99
C LEU A 2 -22.48 -51.11 -39.71
N LYS A 3 -22.86 -49.82 -39.87
CA LYS A 3 -23.92 -49.00 -39.23
C LYS A 3 -25.30 -49.72 -39.16
N PRO A 4 -26.47 -49.14 -38.74
CA PRO A 4 -26.90 -47.74 -38.45
C PRO A 4 -27.83 -47.63 -37.19
N GLY A 5 -28.58 -46.58 -36.82
CA GLY A 5 -29.07 -45.30 -37.37
C GLY A 5 -29.86 -44.59 -36.22
N VAL A 6 -30.21 -43.29 -36.25
CA VAL A 6 -31.33 -42.64 -36.97
C VAL A 6 -31.13 -41.11 -36.77
N PHE A 7 -30.88 -40.27 -37.80
CA PHE A 7 -31.82 -39.39 -38.56
C PHE A 7 -32.69 -38.46 -37.68
N ARG A 8 -32.85 -37.13 -37.87
CA ARG A 8 -32.84 -36.14 -38.99
C ARG A 8 -32.50 -34.74 -38.37
N ARG A 9 -31.69 -33.84 -39.00
CA ARG A 9 -32.01 -32.85 -40.07
C ARG A 9 -33.21 -31.95 -39.71
N HIS A 10 -33.28 -30.64 -39.94
CA HIS A 10 -32.55 -29.59 -40.69
C HIS A 10 -33.35 -28.29 -40.38
N ARG A 11 -32.85 -27.05 -40.35
CA ARG A 11 -32.31 -26.11 -41.36
C ARG A 11 -32.31 -24.75 -40.59
N GLY A 12 -31.37 -23.83 -40.70
CA GLY A 12 -30.74 -23.21 -41.88
C GLY A 12 -30.90 -21.70 -41.68
N GLU A 13 -29.80 -20.95 -41.54
CA GLU A 13 -29.31 -19.96 -42.54
C GLU A 13 -29.92 -18.55 -42.31
N ILE A 14 -29.29 -17.38 -42.44
CA ILE A 14 -28.03 -16.87 -43.02
C ILE A 14 -27.88 -15.36 -42.61
N CYS A 15 -26.63 -14.87 -42.46
CA CYS A 15 -25.99 -13.54 -42.75
C CYS A 15 -26.80 -12.21 -42.75
N CYS A 16 -26.29 -10.98 -42.59
CA CYS A 16 -24.98 -10.30 -42.39
C CYS A 16 -25.27 -8.77 -42.21
N GLY A 17 -24.28 -8.00 -41.70
CA GLY A 17 -24.14 -6.53 -41.85
C GLY A 17 -24.88 -5.67 -40.80
N GLY A 18 -24.43 -4.51 -40.32
CA GLY A 18 -23.34 -3.60 -40.68
C GLY A 18 -23.81 -2.16 -40.35
N GLY A 19 -23.02 -1.41 -39.57
CA GLY A 19 -22.99 0.07 -39.54
C GLY A 19 -23.97 0.85 -38.65
N GLY A 20 -23.44 1.88 -37.96
CA GLY A 20 -24.08 3.21 -37.87
C GLY A 20 -24.52 3.72 -36.50
N PHE A 21 -23.70 4.64 -35.94
CA PHE A 21 -24.00 5.86 -35.17
C PHE A 21 -25.43 6.12 -34.62
N GLY A 22 -25.51 6.61 -33.37
CA GLY A 22 -26.67 7.38 -32.93
C GLY A 22 -26.78 7.65 -31.43
N SER A 23 -26.27 8.82 -31.03
CA SER A 23 -26.51 9.50 -29.75
C SER A 23 -27.96 9.45 -29.24
N CYS A 24 -28.16 9.28 -27.93
CA CYS A 24 -29.36 9.78 -27.25
C CYS A 24 -29.01 10.30 -25.85
N ALA A 25 -29.31 11.58 -25.67
CA ALA A 25 -29.20 12.33 -24.44
C ALA A 25 -30.45 12.14 -23.55
N SER A 26 -30.24 12.35 -22.25
CA SER A 26 -31.16 13.01 -21.30
C SER A 26 -32.57 12.44 -21.09
N ALA A 27 -32.88 12.03 -19.84
CA ALA A 27 -33.61 12.85 -18.88
C ALA A 27 -34.14 12.05 -17.68
N MET A 28 -34.15 12.74 -16.54
CA MET A 28 -34.63 12.38 -15.21
C MET A 28 -36.07 11.84 -15.15
N ALA A 29 -36.38 10.98 -14.15
CA ALA A 29 -37.26 11.32 -13.01
C ALA A 29 -37.77 10.09 -12.21
N ARG A 30 -37.46 10.11 -10.90
CA ARG A 30 -38.32 9.89 -9.69
C ARG A 30 -39.40 8.79 -9.64
N GLY A 31 -39.39 8.07 -8.50
CA GLY A 31 -40.56 7.51 -7.78
C GLY A 31 -40.36 6.05 -7.36
N LEU A 32 -40.04 5.71 -6.09
CA LEU A 32 -40.98 5.47 -4.96
C LEU A 32 -42.15 4.55 -5.36
N SER A 33 -42.56 3.49 -4.68
CA SER A 33 -42.36 3.00 -3.31
C SER A 33 -43.18 1.71 -3.19
N GLY A 34 -42.83 0.80 -2.28
CA GLY A 34 -43.70 -0.30 -1.88
C GLY A 34 -43.33 -0.83 -0.50
N GLY A 35 -44.05 -0.36 0.53
CA GLY A 35 -43.99 -0.91 1.88
C GLY A 35 -45.27 -1.65 2.23
N CYS A 36 -45.22 -2.55 3.21
CA CYS A 36 -46.36 -2.87 4.06
C CYS A 36 -45.91 -3.43 5.42
N CYS A 37 -46.67 -3.04 6.44
CA CYS A 37 -46.39 -3.07 7.88
C CYS A 37 -46.88 -4.33 8.60
N CYS A 38 -46.31 -4.63 9.78
CA CYS A 38 -47.04 -5.14 10.96
C CYS A 38 -46.41 -4.61 12.28
N ARG A 39 -47.25 -4.38 13.30
CA ARG A 39 -47.06 -3.55 14.52
C ARG A 39 -46.66 -4.33 15.79
N SER A 40 -45.68 -3.77 16.54
CA SER A 40 -45.59 -3.49 18.02
C SER A 40 -45.70 -4.62 19.09
N PRO A 41 -45.30 -4.43 20.39
CA PRO A 41 -44.73 -3.24 21.08
C PRO A 41 -43.55 -3.48 22.08
N GLY A 42 -42.77 -2.41 22.37
CA GLY A 42 -42.43 -2.03 23.76
C GLY A 42 -41.07 -2.41 24.39
N LEU A 43 -40.32 -1.35 24.74
CA LEU A 43 -39.44 -1.15 25.91
C LEU A 43 -37.90 -1.33 25.81
N LEU A 44 -37.25 -0.22 26.22
CA LEU A 44 -35.93 -0.07 26.88
C LEU A 44 -34.68 -0.24 26.00
N SER A 45 -34.32 0.85 25.31
CA SER A 45 -32.96 0.99 24.79
C SER A 45 -32.06 1.60 25.88
N LEU A 46 -31.19 0.75 26.45
CA LEU A 46 -29.96 1.16 27.09
C LEU A 46 -29.13 1.92 26.04
N ALA A 47 -28.81 3.18 26.32
CA ALA A 47 -27.88 3.96 25.52
C ALA A 47 -26.47 3.36 25.67
N VAL A 48 -26.16 2.38 24.83
CA VAL A 48 -24.78 1.98 24.53
C VAL A 48 -24.30 2.90 23.44
N PHE A 49 -23.45 3.86 23.80
CA PHE A 49 -22.66 4.64 22.86
C PHE A 49 -21.67 3.71 22.15
N SER A 50 -22.12 3.03 21.09
CA SER A 50 -21.23 2.46 20.09
C SER A 50 -21.09 3.46 18.94
N PHE A 51 -20.12 4.36 19.08
CA PHE A 51 -19.56 5.07 17.93
C PHE A 51 -18.45 4.21 17.36
N LEU A 52 -18.62 3.73 16.13
CA LEU A 52 -17.60 3.44 15.11
C LEU A 52 -18.26 2.59 14.02
N LEU A 53 -18.96 3.24 13.09
CA LEU A 53 -19.12 2.70 11.75
C LEU A 53 -17.80 2.94 11.04
N LEU A 54 -16.89 1.97 11.15
CA LEU A 54 -15.66 1.95 10.39
C LEU A 54 -16.02 1.53 8.97
N ALA A 55 -15.89 2.46 8.03
CA ALA A 55 -15.77 2.10 6.63
C ALA A 55 -14.63 1.08 6.52
N CYS A 56 -14.85 0.00 5.77
CA CYS A 56 -13.71 -0.73 5.22
C CYS A 56 -12.83 0.30 4.52
N ASP A 57 -11.61 0.50 5.01
CA ASP A 57 -10.53 0.97 4.14
C ASP A 57 -10.49 -0.03 2.99
N HIS A 58 -11.16 0.33 1.89
CA HIS A 58 -11.08 -0.45 0.67
C HIS A 58 -9.62 -0.36 0.26
N CYS A 59 -8.91 -1.48 0.30
CA CYS A 59 -7.54 -1.51 -0.20
C CYS A 59 -7.64 -1.20 -1.69
N HIS A 60 -7.23 0.02 -2.07
CA HIS A 60 -7.36 0.51 -3.43
C HIS A 60 -6.31 -0.17 -4.32
N SER A 61 -6.76 -0.96 -5.29
CA SER A 61 -5.88 -1.59 -6.28
C SER A 61 -5.34 -0.53 -7.23
N CYS A 62 -4.03 -0.54 -7.48
CA CYS A 62 -3.38 0.21 -8.53
C CYS A 62 -3.61 -0.53 -9.86
N ASN A 63 -4.19 0.16 -10.84
CA ASN A 63 -4.53 -0.42 -12.14
C ASN A 63 -3.76 0.30 -13.24
N HIS A 64 -2.53 -0.15 -13.49
CA HIS A 64 -1.67 0.36 -14.55
C HIS A 64 -2.07 -0.21 -15.91
N LYS A 65 -2.56 0.63 -16.82
CA LYS A 65 -2.89 0.20 -18.18
C LYS A 65 -1.71 0.42 -19.12
N VAL A 66 -1.10 -0.68 -19.55
CA VAL A 66 -0.08 -0.71 -20.61
C VAL A 66 -0.63 -0.05 -21.89
N PRO A 67 0.11 0.87 -22.53
CA PRO A 67 -0.27 1.45 -23.81
C PRO A 67 -0.47 0.39 -24.90
N LEU A 68 -1.44 0.62 -25.77
CA LEU A 68 -1.65 -0.22 -26.94
C LEU A 68 -0.47 -0.10 -27.91
N PRO A 69 -0.15 -1.13 -28.73
CA PRO A 69 0.92 -1.04 -29.72
C PRO A 69 0.77 0.12 -30.71
N THR A 70 -0.47 0.54 -30.98
CA THR A 70 -0.78 1.70 -31.84
C THR A 70 -0.53 3.05 -31.18
N GLU A 71 -0.43 3.10 -29.85
CA GLU A 71 -0.15 4.30 -29.06
C GLU A 71 1.36 4.51 -28.83
N VAL A 72 2.19 3.51 -29.19
CA VAL A 72 3.63 3.53 -28.95
C VAL A 72 4.41 3.59 -30.25
N ILE A 73 5.32 4.55 -30.36
CA ILE A 73 6.24 4.66 -31.49
C ILE A 73 7.60 4.09 -31.07
N HIS A 74 7.93 2.93 -31.63
CA HIS A 74 9.24 2.29 -31.47
C HIS A 74 10.26 2.82 -32.47
N ASN A 75 11.54 2.45 -32.28
CA ASN A 75 12.64 2.72 -33.22
C ASN A 75 12.79 4.19 -33.57
N VAL A 76 12.64 5.09 -32.58
CA VAL A 76 12.87 6.53 -32.77
C VAL A 76 14.37 6.77 -32.89
N HIS A 77 14.78 7.37 -34.01
CA HIS A 77 16.17 7.70 -34.23
C HIS A 77 16.58 8.90 -33.37
N LEU A 78 17.68 8.74 -32.64
CA LEU A 78 18.31 9.82 -31.88
C LEU A 78 19.70 10.10 -32.43
N LYS A 79 20.02 11.38 -32.58
CA LYS A 79 21.36 11.80 -32.97
C LYS A 79 22.33 11.43 -31.83
N PRO A 80 23.47 10.79 -32.12
CA PRO A 80 24.46 10.49 -31.08
C PRO A 80 24.94 11.79 -30.43
N GLY A 81 24.97 11.83 -29.10
CA GLY A 81 25.54 12.96 -28.37
C GLY A 81 27.03 13.14 -28.73
N ARG A 82 27.55 14.37 -28.63
CA ARG A 82 29.00 14.63 -28.79
C ARG A 82 29.76 13.83 -27.72
N LEU A 83 30.33 12.70 -28.13
CA LEU A 83 31.17 11.85 -27.29
C LEU A 83 32.42 12.63 -26.87
N THR A 84 32.43 13.15 -25.64
CA THR A 84 33.70 13.48 -24.99
C THR A 84 34.30 12.17 -24.49
N LYS A 85 35.62 11.97 -24.68
CA LYS A 85 36.42 10.79 -24.30
C LYS A 85 36.39 10.44 -22.79
N ARG A 86 35.52 11.10 -22.01
CA ARG A 86 35.33 11.01 -20.56
C ARG A 86 33.84 10.95 -20.14
N SER A 87 32.90 10.59 -21.02
CA SER A 87 31.48 10.48 -20.61
C SER A 87 31.23 9.18 -19.83
N THR A 88 31.70 9.18 -18.59
CA THR A 88 31.23 8.33 -17.50
C THR A 88 29.75 8.63 -17.24
N GLU A 89 28.93 7.58 -17.12
CA GLU A 89 27.50 7.55 -16.76
C GLU A 89 27.02 8.82 -16.05
N GLN A 90 26.16 9.60 -16.72
CA GLN A 90 25.64 10.87 -16.20
C GLN A 90 24.24 10.69 -15.61
N GLN A 91 23.89 11.60 -14.70
CA GLN A 91 22.58 11.66 -14.06
C GLN A 91 21.46 11.72 -15.10
N LEU A 92 20.40 10.91 -14.91
CA LEU A 92 19.18 10.96 -15.73
C LEU A 92 18.62 12.39 -15.77
N LYS A 93 18.25 12.87 -16.95
CA LYS A 93 17.57 14.16 -17.14
C LYS A 93 16.16 13.96 -17.69
N ILE A 94 15.17 14.31 -16.87
CA ILE A 94 13.76 14.30 -17.22
C ILE A 94 13.29 15.75 -17.39
N GLN A 95 12.83 16.10 -18.58
CA GLN A 95 12.21 17.40 -18.84
C GLN A 95 10.69 17.28 -18.76
N ILE A 96 10.06 18.20 -18.02
CA ILE A 96 8.62 18.18 -17.75
C ILE A 96 7.94 19.22 -18.64
N PHE A 97 6.86 18.80 -19.29
CA PHE A 97 6.01 19.69 -20.08
C PHE A 97 4.58 19.59 -19.56
N TYR A 98 4.07 20.71 -19.06
CA TYR A 98 2.72 20.79 -18.52
C TYR A 98 1.73 21.14 -19.62
N ASP A 99 0.70 20.32 -19.75
CA ASP A 99 -0.45 20.58 -20.60
C ASP A 99 -1.33 21.70 -20.01
N SER A 100 -2.03 22.44 -20.87
CA SER A 100 -2.88 23.56 -20.46
C SER A 100 -4.05 23.15 -19.57
N SER A 101 -4.40 21.86 -19.50
CA SER A 101 -5.36 21.34 -18.52
C SER A 101 -5.00 21.68 -17.07
N LEU A 102 -3.71 21.85 -16.76
CA LEU A 102 -3.28 22.25 -15.41
C LEU A 102 -3.49 23.74 -15.13
N ASP A 103 -3.65 24.58 -16.15
CA ASP A 103 -3.99 26.01 -15.99
C ASP A 103 -5.46 26.21 -15.66
N VAL A 104 -6.29 25.18 -15.87
CA VAL A 104 -7.74 25.18 -15.61
C VAL A 104 -8.06 24.73 -14.17
N LEU A 105 -7.10 24.12 -13.47
CA LEU A 105 -7.27 23.72 -12.07
C LEU A 105 -7.29 24.95 -11.14
N ASP A 106 -7.87 24.76 -9.96
CA ASP A 106 -7.73 25.73 -8.86
C ASP A 106 -6.25 26.06 -8.61
N GLU A 107 -5.97 27.33 -8.28
CA GLU A 107 -4.60 27.85 -8.15
C GLU A 107 -3.74 27.02 -7.18
N ASP A 108 -4.30 26.63 -6.03
CA ASP A 108 -3.61 25.78 -5.04
C ASP A 108 -3.25 24.40 -5.60
N LYS A 109 -4.15 23.79 -6.38
CA LYS A 109 -3.90 22.48 -7.02
C LYS A 109 -2.86 22.60 -8.12
N SER A 110 -2.96 23.64 -8.95
CA SER A 110 -2.02 23.91 -10.03
C SER A 110 -0.61 24.14 -9.48
N SER A 111 -0.46 25.00 -8.46
CA SER A 111 0.81 25.24 -7.78
C SER A 111 1.34 23.99 -7.09
N LEU A 112 0.50 23.22 -6.41
CA LEU A 112 0.90 21.95 -5.82
C LEU A 112 1.52 21.00 -6.86
N VAL A 113 0.89 20.84 -8.01
CA VAL A 113 1.35 19.93 -9.07
C VAL A 113 2.64 20.44 -9.73
N LYS A 114 2.66 21.73 -10.09
CA LYS A 114 3.77 22.35 -10.86
C LYS A 114 4.99 22.67 -10.02
N ASP A 115 4.80 23.12 -8.78
CA ASP A 115 5.90 23.67 -7.97
C ASP A 115 6.42 22.68 -6.93
N LYS A 116 5.64 21.66 -6.57
CA LYS A 116 6.00 20.69 -5.52
C LYS A 116 6.01 19.25 -6.00
N LEU A 117 4.86 18.71 -6.41
CA LEU A 117 4.64 17.28 -6.57
C LEU A 117 5.55 16.66 -7.65
N PHE A 118 5.48 17.16 -8.88
CA PHE A 118 6.32 16.67 -9.98
C PHE A 118 7.79 17.03 -9.83
N PRO A 119 8.15 18.29 -9.49
CA PRO A 119 9.56 18.64 -9.28
C PRO A 119 10.25 17.74 -8.24
N GLN A 120 9.60 17.45 -7.11
CA GLN A 120 10.18 16.58 -6.09
C GLN A 120 10.26 15.11 -6.53
N ALA A 121 9.25 14.59 -7.22
CA ALA A 121 9.27 13.23 -7.77
C ALA A 121 10.39 13.06 -8.80
N ILE A 122 10.52 14.01 -9.72
CA ILE A 122 11.55 14.01 -10.76
C ILE A 122 12.94 14.16 -10.16
N ASP A 123 13.12 15.05 -9.19
CA ASP A 123 14.40 15.23 -8.52
C ASP A 123 14.86 13.94 -7.80
N TYR A 124 13.94 13.22 -7.14
CA TYR A 124 14.23 11.88 -6.61
C TYR A 124 14.69 10.92 -7.71
N LEU A 125 13.93 10.78 -8.80
CA LEU A 125 14.22 9.82 -9.88
C LEU A 125 15.53 10.14 -10.61
N GLN A 126 15.80 11.42 -10.89
CA GLN A 126 17.07 11.85 -11.47
C GLN A 126 18.25 11.56 -10.53
N ARG A 127 18.08 11.64 -9.21
CA ARG A 127 19.14 11.28 -8.25
C ARG A 127 19.29 9.77 -8.08
N ALA A 128 18.21 9.01 -8.24
CA ALA A 128 18.19 7.56 -8.16
C ALA A 128 18.80 6.88 -9.40
N PHE A 129 18.72 7.50 -10.58
CA PHE A 129 19.13 6.84 -11.84
C PHE A 129 20.14 7.65 -12.66
N ARG A 130 21.06 6.92 -13.30
CA ARG A 130 21.98 7.44 -14.32
C ARG A 130 21.71 6.75 -15.65
N VAL A 131 21.84 7.46 -16.75
CA VAL A 131 21.60 6.92 -18.09
C VAL A 131 22.89 6.37 -18.67
N ARG A 132 22.83 5.19 -19.28
CA ARG A 132 24.02 4.54 -19.87
C ARG A 132 24.53 5.24 -21.13
N ARG A 133 23.63 5.81 -21.94
CA ARG A 133 23.98 6.49 -23.18
C ARG A 133 23.25 7.82 -23.31
N GLN A 134 24.02 8.90 -23.39
CA GLN A 134 23.49 10.23 -23.67
C GLN A 134 23.14 10.38 -25.14
N THR A 135 22.04 11.06 -25.37
CA THR A 135 21.58 11.41 -26.71
C THR A 135 21.79 12.90 -26.94
N GLY A 136 21.85 13.32 -28.21
CA GLY A 136 21.70 14.73 -28.55
C GLY A 136 20.29 15.24 -28.19
N PRO A 137 19.89 16.42 -28.70
CA PRO A 137 18.53 16.91 -28.52
C PRO A 137 17.50 15.84 -28.89
N VAL A 138 16.54 15.61 -28.00
CA VAL A 138 15.49 14.60 -28.19
C VAL A 138 14.47 15.16 -29.17
N LEU A 139 14.37 14.48 -30.32
CA LEU A 139 13.36 14.76 -31.35
C LEU A 139 12.48 13.52 -31.51
N LEU A 140 11.19 13.69 -31.23
CA LEU A 140 10.19 12.62 -31.27
C LEU A 140 9.68 12.38 -32.69
N SER A 141 9.37 11.12 -33.02
CA SER A 141 8.80 10.78 -34.31
C SER A 141 7.32 11.15 -34.38
N ARG A 142 6.86 11.59 -35.56
CA ARG A 142 5.43 11.84 -35.81
C ARG A 142 4.66 10.53 -35.94
N GLN A 143 3.42 10.52 -35.45
CA GLN A 143 2.51 9.40 -35.64
C GLN A 143 2.04 9.32 -37.09
N CYS A 144 1.79 8.11 -37.60
CA CYS A 144 1.23 7.92 -38.94
C CYS A 144 -0.30 7.91 -38.92
N SER A 145 -0.95 8.48 -39.93
CA SER A 145 -2.42 8.54 -39.99
C SER A 145 -3.07 7.15 -40.02
N THR A 146 -2.38 6.17 -40.60
CA THR A 146 -2.79 4.76 -40.69
C THR A 146 -2.15 3.87 -39.63
N ASN A 147 -1.29 4.40 -38.75
CA ASN A 147 -0.40 3.64 -37.85
C ASN A 147 0.47 2.58 -38.56
N GLN A 148 0.67 2.70 -39.89
CA GLN A 148 1.53 1.83 -40.67
C GLN A 148 2.88 2.49 -40.92
N TYR A 149 3.94 1.76 -40.55
CA TYR A 149 5.32 2.25 -40.59
C TYR A 149 6.18 1.38 -41.49
N LEU A 150 6.99 2.03 -42.31
CA LEU A 150 7.96 1.41 -43.22
C LEU A 150 9.38 1.81 -42.81
N ARG A 151 10.34 0.94 -43.10
CA ARG A 151 11.76 1.20 -42.91
C ARG A 151 12.50 1.06 -44.24
N LYS A 152 13.31 2.06 -44.56
CA LYS A 152 14.16 2.04 -45.74
C LYS A 152 15.52 1.42 -45.38
N LYS A 153 16.09 0.65 -46.32
CA LYS A 153 17.45 0.12 -46.16
C LYS A 153 18.43 1.30 -46.08
N ASP A 154 19.36 1.24 -45.13
CA ASP A 154 20.40 2.25 -44.89
C ASP A 154 19.90 3.64 -44.44
N ASP A 155 18.64 3.77 -44.02
CA ASP A 155 18.10 4.96 -43.35
C ASP A 155 17.73 4.64 -41.90
N PRO A 156 18.20 5.42 -40.90
CA PRO A 156 17.84 5.19 -39.51
C PRO A 156 16.41 5.63 -39.17
N HIS A 157 15.73 6.43 -40.02
CA HIS A 157 14.39 6.96 -39.73
C HIS A 157 13.28 6.00 -40.17
N ARG A 158 12.14 6.09 -39.47
CA ARG A 158 10.89 5.46 -39.89
C ARG A 158 10.11 6.37 -40.83
N TYR A 159 9.37 5.75 -41.73
CA TYR A 159 8.51 6.41 -42.69
C TYR A 159 7.05 5.98 -42.47
N CYS A 160 6.12 6.91 -42.57
CA CYS A 160 4.71 6.61 -42.61
C CYS A 160 4.29 6.10 -43.99
N GLN A 161 3.48 5.06 -44.04
CA GLN A 161 2.82 4.65 -45.28
C GLN A 161 1.67 5.62 -45.57
N GLY A 162 1.80 6.41 -46.65
CA GLY A 162 0.82 7.43 -47.03
C GLY A 162 1.13 8.80 -46.42
N ALA A 163 0.67 9.06 -45.19
CA ALA A 163 0.78 10.36 -44.55
C ALA A 163 1.10 10.26 -43.04
N CYS A 164 1.72 11.30 -42.48
CA CYS A 164 1.72 11.49 -41.03
C CYS A 164 0.33 11.94 -40.56
N ALA A 165 0.00 11.65 -39.30
CA ALA A 165 -1.14 12.24 -38.64
C ALA A 165 -0.91 13.75 -38.43
N ASP A 166 -1.98 14.53 -38.51
CA ASP A 166 -1.92 15.98 -38.27
C ASP A 166 -1.50 16.30 -36.83
N ILE A 167 -1.84 15.43 -35.88
CA ILE A 167 -1.54 15.59 -34.46
C ILE A 167 -0.82 14.34 -33.97
N THR A 168 0.35 14.54 -33.35
CA THR A 168 1.06 13.48 -32.61
C THR A 168 0.74 13.60 -31.13
N ARG A 169 0.34 12.49 -30.50
CA ARG A 169 -0.05 12.45 -29.08
C ARG A 169 0.90 11.58 -28.26
N CYS A 170 1.03 11.94 -26.99
CA CYS A 170 1.64 11.09 -25.96
C CYS A 170 0.62 10.98 -24.82
N GLY A 171 -0.16 9.90 -24.84
CA GLY A 171 -1.34 9.77 -23.97
C GLY A 171 -2.38 10.87 -24.25
N PRO A 172 -2.91 11.56 -23.21
CA PRO A 172 -3.90 12.62 -23.41
C PRO A 172 -3.30 13.91 -23.99
N VAL A 173 -1.97 14.09 -23.95
CA VAL A 173 -1.29 15.33 -24.30
C VAL A 173 -0.92 15.38 -25.78
N ILE A 174 -1.07 16.56 -26.39
CA ILE A 174 -0.58 16.84 -27.74
C ILE A 174 0.90 17.20 -27.65
N VAL A 175 1.73 16.53 -28.43
CA VAL A 175 3.17 16.81 -28.48
C VAL A 175 3.41 18.10 -29.27
N PRO A 176 4.13 19.10 -28.73
CA PRO A 176 4.47 20.32 -29.45
C PRO A 176 5.26 20.05 -30.73
N ASP A 177 4.96 20.79 -31.81
CA ASP A 177 5.63 20.62 -33.11
C ASP A 177 7.15 20.85 -33.03
N GLU A 178 7.60 21.72 -32.14
CA GLU A 178 9.01 21.98 -31.85
C GLU A 178 9.77 20.75 -31.31
N HIS A 179 9.07 19.77 -30.72
CA HIS A 179 9.69 18.51 -30.26
C HIS A 179 9.70 17.43 -31.34
N LEU A 180 9.03 17.66 -32.48
CA LEU A 180 8.80 16.63 -33.50
C LEU A 180 9.81 16.69 -34.64
N GLN A 181 10.18 15.51 -35.12
CA GLN A 181 10.88 15.34 -36.39
C GLN A 181 9.99 15.78 -37.55
N GLN A 182 10.60 16.19 -38.67
CA GLN A 182 9.92 16.40 -39.93
C GLN A 182 9.19 15.12 -40.35
N CYS A 183 7.98 15.29 -40.90
CA CYS A 183 7.20 14.16 -41.37
C CYS A 183 7.96 13.44 -42.49
N ARG A 184 8.06 12.12 -42.41
CA ARG A 184 8.72 11.27 -43.41
C ARG A 184 7.70 10.25 -43.90
N VAL A 185 7.42 10.27 -45.20
CA VAL A 185 6.38 9.43 -45.80
C VAL A 185 6.94 8.61 -46.95
N CYS A 186 6.35 7.44 -47.14
CA CYS A 186 6.51 6.63 -48.33
C CYS A 186 5.16 6.51 -49.04
N SER A 187 5.18 6.46 -50.38
CA SER A 187 4.03 6.06 -51.19
C SER A 187 3.52 4.70 -50.74
N GLU A 188 2.24 4.37 -50.99
CA GLU A 188 1.64 3.08 -50.62
C GLU A 188 2.43 1.86 -51.12
N THR A 189 3.11 1.98 -52.26
CA THR A 189 3.95 0.91 -52.85
C THR A 189 5.38 0.86 -52.28
N GLY A 190 5.75 1.76 -51.37
CA GLY A 190 7.09 1.90 -50.79
C GLY A 190 8.17 2.40 -51.76
N LYS A 191 7.82 2.78 -53.01
CA LYS A 191 8.79 3.13 -54.06
C LYS A 191 9.34 4.55 -53.97
N SER A 192 8.52 5.51 -53.52
CA SER A 192 8.94 6.90 -53.33
C SER A 192 8.84 7.25 -51.84
N CYS A 193 9.95 7.63 -51.23
CA CYS A 193 10.02 7.98 -49.81
C CYS A 193 10.80 9.28 -49.64
N GLY A 194 10.31 10.18 -48.80
CA GLY A 194 10.98 11.44 -48.53
C GLY A 194 10.39 12.21 -47.36
N PRO A 195 11.12 13.25 -46.90
CA PRO A 195 10.57 14.22 -45.95
C PRO A 195 9.47 15.07 -46.62
N VAL A 196 8.46 15.44 -45.85
CA VAL A 196 7.35 16.32 -46.25
C VAL A 196 7.02 17.29 -45.13
N GLY A 197 6.50 18.47 -45.50
CA GLY A 197 6.12 19.50 -44.54
C GLY A 197 7.32 20.24 -43.92
N PRO A 198 7.12 20.92 -42.77
CA PRO A 198 8.16 21.72 -42.13
C PRO A 198 9.36 20.86 -41.71
N PRO A 199 10.57 21.46 -41.62
CA PRO A 199 11.77 20.76 -41.14
C PRO A 199 11.61 20.26 -39.70
N ASP A 200 12.59 19.49 -39.22
CA ASP A 200 12.65 19.06 -37.82
C ASP A 200 12.52 20.30 -36.90
N GLY A 201 11.78 20.16 -35.79
CA GLY A 201 11.74 21.17 -34.74
C GLY A 201 13.11 21.35 -34.06
N GLU A 202 13.18 22.28 -33.10
CA GLU A 202 14.42 22.50 -32.34
C GLU A 202 14.81 21.27 -31.50
N GLY A 203 13.82 20.48 -31.07
CA GLY A 203 13.99 19.36 -30.16
C GLY A 203 14.26 19.81 -28.73
N VAL A 204 14.34 18.85 -27.82
CA VAL A 204 14.58 19.17 -26.40
C VAL A 204 16.02 18.83 -26.04
N ASP A 205 16.80 19.88 -25.77
CA ASP A 205 18.19 19.75 -25.32
C ASP A 205 18.30 19.27 -23.87
N ARG A 206 19.43 18.61 -23.55
CA ARG A 206 19.77 18.15 -22.19
C ARG A 206 18.67 17.32 -21.53
N ALA A 207 17.99 16.50 -22.33
CA ALA A 207 16.96 15.58 -21.88
C ALA A 207 17.33 14.16 -22.30
N ASP A 208 17.05 13.21 -21.42
CA ASP A 208 17.07 11.78 -21.74
C ASP A 208 15.65 11.23 -21.83
N PHE A 209 14.68 11.85 -21.15
CA PHE A 209 13.27 11.49 -21.15
C PHE A 209 12.38 12.74 -21.10
N LEU A 210 11.34 12.79 -21.94
CA LEU A 210 10.35 13.86 -21.95
C LEU A 210 9.07 13.38 -21.27
N LEU A 211 8.66 14.06 -20.20
CA LEU A 211 7.45 13.74 -19.45
C LEU A 211 6.37 14.80 -19.69
N TYR A 212 5.28 14.39 -20.34
CA TYR A 212 4.11 15.23 -20.56
C TYR A 212 3.10 15.06 -19.43
N VAL A 213 2.78 16.13 -18.73
CA VAL A 213 1.94 16.08 -17.52
C VAL A 213 0.63 16.80 -17.77
N SER A 214 -0.48 16.14 -17.46
CA SER A 214 -1.83 16.70 -17.62
C SER A 214 -2.72 16.44 -16.41
N ALA A 215 -3.83 17.17 -16.34
CA ALA A 215 -4.92 16.89 -15.41
C ALA A 215 -6.25 16.86 -16.15
N VAL A 216 -6.43 15.82 -16.96
CA VAL A 216 -7.64 15.62 -17.76
C VAL A 216 -8.50 14.53 -17.13
N THR A 217 -9.79 14.80 -16.99
CA THR A 217 -10.79 13.79 -16.63
C THR A 217 -11.00 12.85 -17.81
N THR A 218 -10.35 11.70 -17.79
CA THR A 218 -10.51 10.65 -18.80
C THR A 218 -11.45 9.55 -18.31
N GLU A 219 -11.81 8.60 -19.18
CA GLU A 219 -12.56 7.40 -18.77
C GLU A 219 -11.87 6.64 -17.63
N ARG A 220 -10.54 6.68 -17.57
CA ARG A 220 -9.76 6.08 -16.48
C ARG A 220 -10.04 6.78 -15.14
N CYS A 221 -10.22 8.09 -15.13
CA CYS A 221 -10.60 8.83 -13.93
C CYS A 221 -12.04 8.55 -13.46
N GLY A 222 -12.88 7.98 -14.33
CA GLY A 222 -14.23 7.53 -13.99
C GLY A 222 -14.27 6.14 -13.36
N GLN A 223 -13.16 5.38 -13.40
CA GLN A 223 -13.01 4.15 -12.63
C GLN A 223 -12.69 4.53 -11.18
N GLU A 224 -13.40 3.95 -10.23
CA GLU A 224 -13.31 4.35 -8.83
C GLU A 224 -11.85 4.31 -8.32
N ASN A 225 -11.39 5.42 -7.74
CA ASN A 225 -10.16 5.56 -6.94
C ASN A 225 -8.81 5.59 -7.69
N ILE A 226 -8.78 5.86 -9.01
CA ILE A 226 -7.50 6.13 -9.71
C ILE A 226 -7.07 7.59 -9.45
N VAL A 227 -5.97 7.77 -8.71
CA VAL A 227 -5.41 9.10 -8.40
C VAL A 227 -4.64 9.67 -9.60
N ALA A 228 -3.78 8.85 -10.19
CA ALA A 228 -2.96 9.19 -11.34
C ALA A 228 -2.68 7.93 -12.16
N TYR A 229 -2.26 8.11 -13.40
CA TYR A 229 -1.70 7.04 -14.22
C TYR A 229 -0.60 7.61 -15.12
N ALA A 230 0.42 6.82 -15.42
CA ALA A 230 1.45 7.19 -16.38
C ALA A 230 1.89 6.03 -17.25
N ALA A 231 2.40 6.36 -18.44
CA ALA A 231 2.98 5.37 -19.33
C ALA A 231 3.96 5.99 -20.32
N TYR A 232 4.67 5.13 -21.04
CA TYR A 232 5.56 5.50 -22.13
C TYR A 232 4.79 5.67 -23.45
N CYS A 233 5.34 6.46 -24.38
CA CYS A 233 4.76 6.63 -25.71
C CYS A 233 5.78 6.52 -26.84
N GLN A 234 7.08 6.74 -26.59
CA GLN A 234 8.12 6.55 -27.61
C GLN A 234 9.38 5.89 -27.07
N LEU A 235 9.92 4.93 -27.84
CA LEU A 235 11.14 4.17 -27.53
C LEU A 235 12.22 4.45 -28.59
N GLU A 236 13.45 4.67 -28.15
CA GLU A 236 14.59 4.93 -29.02
C GLU A 236 15.09 3.66 -29.74
N ALA A 237 15.77 3.84 -30.88
CA ALA A 237 16.09 2.75 -31.79
C ALA A 237 17.28 1.87 -31.39
N GLU A 238 18.18 2.33 -30.52
CA GLU A 238 19.41 1.58 -30.24
C GLU A 238 19.27 0.64 -29.04
N LEU A 239 18.65 1.12 -27.96
CA LEU A 239 18.46 0.33 -26.72
C LEU A 239 16.99 0.08 -26.39
N ASP A 240 16.04 0.45 -27.24
CA ASP A 240 14.60 0.41 -26.93
C ASP A 240 14.20 1.17 -25.65
N ARG A 241 15.04 2.10 -25.20
CA ARG A 241 14.79 2.88 -23.99
C ARG A 241 13.60 3.83 -24.20
N PRO A 242 12.65 3.92 -23.25
CA PRO A 242 11.66 4.98 -23.25
C PRO A 242 12.33 6.35 -23.24
N ILE A 243 11.91 7.22 -24.15
CA ILE A 243 12.41 8.61 -24.27
C ILE A 243 11.31 9.66 -24.17
N ALA A 244 10.06 9.23 -24.25
CA ALA A 244 8.92 10.06 -23.93
C ALA A 244 7.82 9.22 -23.28
N GLY A 245 7.13 9.85 -22.33
CA GLY A 245 5.96 9.31 -21.68
C GLY A 245 5.08 10.43 -21.14
N TYR A 246 3.97 10.05 -20.54
CA TYR A 246 3.00 10.97 -20.00
C TYR A 246 2.58 10.54 -18.60
N ALA A 247 2.15 11.50 -17.78
CA ALA A 247 1.49 11.29 -16.51
C ALA A 247 0.23 12.14 -16.44
N ASN A 248 -0.90 11.56 -16.05
CA ASN A 248 -2.15 12.28 -15.90
C ASN A 248 -2.67 12.14 -14.47
N LEU A 249 -3.01 13.26 -13.84
CA LEU A 249 -3.69 13.28 -12.55
C LEU A 249 -5.18 13.46 -12.76
N CYS A 250 -5.98 12.69 -12.04
CA CYS A 250 -7.43 12.87 -12.07
C CYS A 250 -7.79 14.11 -11.24
N PRO A 251 -8.37 15.18 -11.84
CA PRO A 251 -8.52 16.48 -11.17
C PRO A 251 -9.22 16.46 -9.80
N ASN A 252 -10.21 15.57 -9.67
CA ASN A 252 -11.01 15.41 -8.45
C ASN A 252 -10.26 14.68 -7.33
N MET A 253 -9.20 13.94 -7.65
CA MET A 253 -8.38 13.19 -6.70
C MET A 253 -7.14 13.96 -6.24
N ILE A 254 -6.89 15.15 -6.80
CA ILE A 254 -5.80 16.02 -6.35
C ILE A 254 -6.23 16.68 -5.03
N SER A 255 -5.61 16.25 -3.95
CA SER A 255 -5.83 16.80 -2.61
C SER A 255 -4.78 17.86 -2.29
N THR A 256 -5.17 18.96 -1.67
CA THR A 256 -4.24 20.00 -1.20
C THR A 256 -3.90 19.84 0.29
N GLN A 257 -4.41 18.78 0.93
CA GLN A 257 -4.16 18.51 2.34
C GLN A 257 -2.71 18.08 2.56
N LEU A 258 -2.05 18.69 3.55
CA LEU A 258 -0.64 18.42 3.87
C LEU A 258 -0.40 16.95 4.25
N GLN A 259 -1.37 16.33 4.91
CA GLN A 259 -1.29 14.94 5.36
C GLN A 259 -1.28 13.93 4.20
N GLU A 260 -1.85 14.29 3.05
CA GLU A 260 -1.93 13.43 1.87
C GLU A 260 -0.77 13.64 0.89
N PHE A 261 0.05 14.68 1.13
CA PHE A 261 1.15 15.06 0.23
C PHE A 261 2.13 13.91 -0.02
N GLU A 262 2.63 13.26 1.03
CA GLU A 262 3.58 12.14 0.91
C GLU A 262 2.97 10.95 0.16
N GLY A 263 1.69 10.68 0.40
CA GLY A 263 0.93 9.65 -0.30
C GLY A 263 0.87 9.92 -1.81
N MET A 264 0.49 11.14 -2.20
CA MET A 264 0.45 11.56 -3.61
C MET A 264 1.84 11.59 -4.24
N LEU A 265 2.86 12.08 -3.52
CA LEU A 265 4.24 12.12 -4.01
C LEU A 265 4.75 10.71 -4.32
N SER A 266 4.46 9.75 -3.44
CA SER A 266 4.75 8.35 -3.68
C SER A 266 3.98 7.78 -4.87
N THR A 267 2.73 8.19 -5.09
CA THR A 267 1.95 7.76 -6.27
C THR A 267 2.56 8.31 -7.55
N VAL A 268 2.90 9.59 -7.61
CA VAL A 268 3.53 10.17 -8.82
C VAL A 268 4.86 9.50 -9.13
N LYS A 269 5.70 9.20 -8.11
CA LYS A 269 6.92 8.42 -8.31
C LYS A 269 6.63 7.02 -8.89
N HIS A 270 5.65 6.31 -8.34
CA HIS A 270 5.23 4.98 -8.80
C HIS A 270 4.81 5.02 -10.28
N GLU A 271 3.93 5.94 -10.64
CA GLU A 271 3.45 6.08 -12.01
C GLU A 271 4.61 6.39 -12.98
N ILE A 272 5.50 7.32 -12.63
CA ILE A 272 6.64 7.66 -13.50
C ILE A 272 7.59 6.46 -13.66
N ILE A 273 7.74 5.58 -12.66
CA ILE A 273 8.54 4.35 -12.80
C ILE A 273 7.93 3.40 -13.85
N HIS A 274 6.60 3.31 -13.95
CA HIS A 274 5.96 2.57 -15.05
C HIS A 274 6.31 3.16 -16.42
N ALA A 275 6.30 4.49 -16.54
CA ALA A 275 6.68 5.19 -17.78
C ALA A 275 8.17 5.05 -18.11
N LEU A 276 9.04 4.92 -17.10
CA LEU A 276 10.48 4.80 -17.27
C LEU A 276 10.94 3.37 -17.57
N GLY A 277 10.27 2.35 -17.03
CA GLY A 277 10.65 0.98 -17.38
C GLY A 277 10.00 -0.21 -16.69
N PHE A 278 9.40 -0.06 -15.51
CA PHE A 278 8.74 -1.21 -14.87
C PHE A 278 7.31 -1.34 -15.39
N SER A 279 7.12 -2.00 -16.54
CA SER A 279 5.79 -2.26 -17.11
C SER A 279 5.82 -3.51 -17.97
N ALA A 280 4.73 -4.29 -17.95
CA ALA A 280 4.61 -5.52 -18.70
C ALA A 280 4.84 -5.35 -20.21
N GLY A 281 4.47 -4.19 -20.77
CA GLY A 281 4.74 -3.89 -22.18
C GLY A 281 6.20 -3.56 -22.53
N LEU A 282 7.07 -3.41 -21.52
CA LEU A 282 8.49 -3.09 -21.68
C LEU A 282 9.44 -4.26 -21.41
N PHE A 283 9.00 -5.33 -20.74
CA PHE A 283 9.87 -6.46 -20.37
C PHE A 283 10.55 -7.13 -21.57
N ALA A 284 9.86 -7.23 -22.71
CA ALA A 284 10.43 -7.77 -23.92
C ALA A 284 11.56 -6.89 -24.52
N PHE A 285 11.65 -5.63 -24.09
CA PHE A 285 12.59 -4.63 -24.59
C PHE A 285 13.84 -4.47 -23.71
N TYR A 286 13.99 -5.25 -22.64
CA TYR A 286 15.15 -5.15 -21.76
C TYR A 286 16.44 -5.62 -22.46
N HIS A 287 17.55 -5.04 -22.01
CA HIS A 287 18.90 -5.31 -22.51
C HIS A 287 19.82 -5.75 -21.37
N ASP A 288 20.86 -6.51 -21.70
CA ASP A 288 21.92 -6.84 -20.75
C ASP A 288 22.90 -5.67 -20.53
N ASP A 289 23.94 -5.91 -19.74
CA ASP A 289 24.99 -4.92 -19.43
C ASP A 289 25.80 -4.47 -20.65
N ASP A 290 25.86 -5.30 -21.70
CA ASP A 290 26.54 -5.00 -22.96
C ASP A 290 25.62 -4.27 -23.95
N GLY A 291 24.37 -3.99 -23.58
CA GLY A 291 23.37 -3.39 -24.46
C GLY A 291 22.85 -4.36 -25.52
N LYS A 292 22.91 -5.67 -25.29
CA LYS A 292 22.28 -6.67 -26.18
C LYS A 292 20.88 -7.01 -25.68
N PRO A 293 19.89 -7.17 -26.59
CA PRO A 293 18.54 -7.55 -26.19
C PRO A 293 18.51 -8.86 -25.39
N LEU A 294 17.79 -8.87 -24.26
CA LEU A 294 17.51 -10.11 -23.51
C LEU A 294 16.49 -11.01 -24.24
N THR A 295 15.68 -10.41 -25.10
CA THR A 295 14.65 -11.10 -25.89
C THR A 295 15.03 -11.14 -27.37
N PRO A 296 14.91 -12.31 -28.05
CA PRO A 296 15.15 -12.42 -29.49
C PRO A 296 14.29 -11.46 -30.32
N ARG A 297 14.87 -10.93 -31.41
CA ARG A 297 14.22 -9.94 -32.28
C ARG A 297 13.99 -10.50 -33.68
N PHE A 298 12.91 -10.08 -34.32
CA PHE A 298 12.69 -10.31 -35.75
C PHE A 298 13.54 -9.36 -36.61
N ALA A 299 13.52 -9.55 -37.94
CA ALA A 299 14.18 -8.65 -38.89
C ALA A 299 13.70 -7.19 -38.79
N SER A 300 12.51 -6.95 -38.24
CA SER A 300 11.98 -5.62 -37.93
C SER A 300 12.71 -4.91 -36.78
N GLY A 301 13.47 -5.63 -35.97
CA GLY A 301 14.09 -5.15 -34.72
C GLY A 301 13.21 -5.31 -33.47
N LEU A 302 11.93 -5.67 -33.66
CA LEU A 302 10.97 -5.81 -32.55
C LEU A 302 10.90 -7.27 -32.03
N PRO A 303 10.54 -7.47 -30.75
CA PRO A 303 10.21 -8.79 -30.22
C PRO A 303 8.96 -9.36 -30.88
N ALA A 304 8.67 -10.64 -30.64
CA ALA A 304 7.41 -11.22 -31.06
C ALA A 304 6.23 -10.61 -30.31
N PHE A 305 5.13 -10.35 -31.01
CA PHE A 305 3.90 -9.87 -30.38
C PHE A 305 2.99 -11.04 -30.05
N ASN A 306 2.48 -11.09 -28.81
CA ASN A 306 1.55 -12.10 -28.34
C ASN A 306 0.14 -11.51 -28.34
N GLU A 307 -0.69 -11.90 -29.32
CA GLU A 307 -2.05 -11.37 -29.49
C GLU A 307 -2.98 -11.73 -28.31
N THR A 308 -2.75 -12.86 -27.63
CA THR A 308 -3.56 -13.27 -26.47
C THR A 308 -3.28 -12.37 -25.27
N LEU A 309 -2.01 -12.03 -25.04
CA LEU A 309 -1.63 -11.11 -23.96
C LEU A 309 -1.83 -9.64 -24.34
N GLY A 310 -1.88 -9.32 -25.64
CA GLY A 310 -1.85 -7.95 -26.13
C GLY A 310 -0.50 -7.25 -25.91
N LEU A 311 0.58 -8.02 -25.69
CA LEU A 311 1.90 -7.53 -25.30
C LEU A 311 3.01 -8.12 -26.17
N TYR A 312 4.17 -7.46 -26.20
CA TYR A 312 5.39 -8.07 -26.74
C TYR A 312 5.87 -9.17 -25.79
N GLN A 313 6.16 -10.34 -26.36
CA GLN A 313 6.57 -11.54 -25.66
C GLN A 313 8.02 -11.41 -25.20
N TRP A 314 8.24 -11.40 -23.89
CA TRP A 314 9.57 -11.48 -23.27
C TRP A 314 10.15 -12.90 -23.35
N SER A 315 11.46 -13.02 -23.15
CA SER A 315 12.16 -14.31 -23.03
C SER A 315 12.24 -14.82 -21.59
N ASP A 316 12.61 -16.10 -21.44
CA ASP A 316 12.89 -16.74 -20.14
C ASP A 316 14.11 -16.16 -19.40
N ARG A 317 14.85 -15.22 -20.01
CA ARG A 317 15.91 -14.44 -19.34
C ARG A 317 15.37 -13.25 -18.56
N VAL A 318 14.12 -12.85 -18.83
CA VAL A 318 13.47 -11.70 -18.17
C VAL A 318 12.44 -12.22 -17.17
N ILE A 319 11.44 -12.97 -17.65
CA ILE A 319 10.41 -13.56 -16.79
C ILE A 319 10.29 -15.05 -17.08
N ARG A 320 10.21 -15.84 -16.01
CA ARG A 320 9.93 -17.27 -16.04
C ARG A 320 8.68 -17.60 -15.24
N ARG A 321 7.90 -18.57 -15.72
CA ARG A 321 6.86 -19.20 -14.91
C ARG A 321 7.47 -20.25 -14.00
N SER A 322 6.96 -20.35 -12.78
CA SER A 322 7.32 -21.39 -11.82
C SER A 322 6.08 -21.84 -11.06
N THR A 323 6.10 -23.06 -10.54
CA THR A 323 5.03 -23.59 -9.70
C THR A 323 5.52 -23.70 -8.26
N ARG A 324 4.79 -23.13 -7.31
CA ARG A 324 4.98 -23.32 -5.86
C ARG A 324 4.09 -24.45 -5.35
N LEU A 325 4.58 -25.20 -4.35
CA LEU A 325 3.74 -26.09 -3.55
C LEU A 325 3.10 -25.26 -2.44
N TRP A 326 1.77 -25.25 -2.41
CA TRP A 326 1.01 -24.26 -1.65
C TRP A 326 0.13 -24.92 -0.61
N ASP A 327 0.44 -24.75 0.68
CA ASP A 327 -0.36 -25.31 1.77
C ASP A 327 -1.67 -24.54 1.92
N ILE A 328 -2.78 -25.29 1.96
CA ILE A 328 -4.13 -24.80 2.17
C ILE A 328 -4.82 -25.56 3.31
N ARG A 329 -6.03 -25.12 3.67
CA ARG A 329 -6.88 -25.72 4.70
C ARG A 329 -7.03 -27.22 4.49
N GLY A 330 -7.07 -27.97 5.59
CA GLY A 330 -7.29 -29.41 5.60
C GLY A 330 -6.02 -30.23 5.33
N ARG A 331 -4.83 -29.63 5.50
CA ARG A 331 -3.52 -30.26 5.20
C ARG A 331 -3.40 -30.73 3.75
N HIS A 332 -3.99 -29.96 2.84
CA HIS A 332 -3.84 -30.19 1.41
C HIS A 332 -2.78 -29.24 0.85
N MET A 333 -2.10 -29.68 -0.21
CA MET A 333 -1.20 -28.85 -1.00
C MET A 333 -1.70 -28.76 -2.43
N VAL A 334 -1.68 -27.56 -2.99
CA VAL A 334 -2.04 -27.30 -4.39
C VAL A 334 -0.84 -26.75 -5.16
N ARG A 335 -0.94 -26.80 -6.50
CA ARG A 335 0.02 -26.16 -7.40
C ARG A 335 -0.39 -24.71 -7.57
N HIS A 336 0.46 -23.78 -7.17
CA HIS A 336 0.23 -22.34 -7.35
C HIS A 336 1.23 -21.80 -8.37
N GLU A 337 0.74 -21.22 -9.46
CA GLU A 337 1.56 -20.72 -10.56
C GLU A 337 1.96 -19.26 -10.31
N VAL A 338 3.25 -18.95 -10.48
CA VAL A 338 3.80 -17.61 -10.27
C VAL A 338 4.65 -17.16 -11.46
N HIS A 339 4.72 -15.86 -11.68
CA HIS A 339 5.63 -15.24 -12.64
C HIS A 339 6.83 -14.63 -11.90
N LEU A 340 8.03 -15.04 -12.26
CA LEU A 340 9.27 -14.62 -11.62
C LEU A 340 10.04 -13.67 -12.54
N MET A 341 10.36 -12.47 -12.06
CA MET A 341 11.41 -11.63 -12.63
C MET A 341 12.77 -12.24 -12.29
N VAL A 342 13.46 -12.77 -13.30
CA VAL A 342 14.71 -13.55 -13.14
C VAL A 342 15.95 -12.78 -13.59
N THR A 343 15.84 -11.48 -13.75
CA THR A 343 16.97 -10.63 -14.14
C THR A 343 18.04 -10.58 -13.03
N PRO A 344 19.33 -10.43 -13.38
CA PRO A 344 20.43 -10.74 -12.46
C PRO A 344 20.43 -9.96 -11.14
N ARG A 345 20.20 -8.64 -11.17
CA ARG A 345 20.23 -7.80 -9.96
C ARG A 345 18.96 -7.95 -9.15
N VAL A 346 17.81 -8.13 -9.80
CA VAL A 346 16.55 -8.45 -9.09
C VAL A 346 16.71 -9.74 -8.30
N VAL A 347 17.28 -10.79 -8.89
CA VAL A 347 17.58 -12.06 -8.21
C VAL A 347 18.55 -11.83 -7.04
N GLU A 348 19.63 -11.10 -7.25
CA GLU A 348 20.62 -10.79 -6.21
C GLU A 348 19.98 -10.05 -5.02
N GLU A 349 19.22 -8.98 -5.29
CA GLU A 349 18.59 -8.18 -4.25
C GLU A 349 17.46 -8.91 -3.54
N ALA A 350 16.66 -9.73 -4.25
CA ALA A 350 15.64 -10.55 -3.63
C ALA A 350 16.26 -11.60 -2.70
N ARG A 351 17.31 -12.31 -3.16
CA ARG A 351 18.05 -13.28 -2.33
C ARG A 351 18.62 -12.63 -1.08
N ARG A 352 19.21 -11.45 -1.23
CA ARG A 352 19.79 -10.65 -0.13
C ARG A 352 18.70 -10.18 0.84
N HIS A 353 17.57 -9.71 0.33
CA HIS A 353 16.45 -9.21 1.12
C HIS A 353 15.83 -10.33 1.97
N PHE A 354 15.39 -11.42 1.35
CA PHE A 354 14.75 -12.54 2.07
C PHE A 354 15.74 -13.44 2.81
N ASN A 355 17.05 -13.31 2.58
CA ASN A 355 18.06 -14.27 3.02
C ASN A 355 17.78 -15.70 2.51
N CYS A 356 17.48 -15.83 1.22
CA CYS A 356 17.19 -17.10 0.58
C CYS A 356 18.09 -17.34 -0.65
N PRO A 357 19.23 -18.05 -0.52
CA PRO A 357 20.20 -18.22 -1.61
C PRO A 357 19.69 -18.98 -2.84
N ILE A 358 18.68 -19.83 -2.67
CA ILE A 358 18.12 -20.67 -3.75
C ILE A 358 16.99 -19.98 -4.53
N LEU A 359 16.58 -18.78 -4.14
CA LEU A 359 15.48 -18.07 -4.79
C LEU A 359 15.80 -17.81 -6.27
N GLU A 360 14.88 -18.20 -7.16
CA GLU A 360 15.12 -18.17 -8.61
C GLU A 360 14.91 -16.78 -9.23
N GLY A 361 14.11 -15.93 -8.58
CA GLY A 361 13.66 -14.62 -9.04
C GLY A 361 12.66 -14.01 -8.05
N MET A 362 12.24 -12.77 -8.32
CA MET A 362 11.22 -12.08 -7.52
C MET A 362 9.85 -12.28 -8.15
N GLU A 363 8.84 -12.63 -7.35
CA GLU A 363 7.47 -12.81 -7.83
C GLU A 363 6.84 -11.47 -8.24
N LEU A 364 6.22 -11.47 -9.42
CA LEU A 364 5.33 -10.43 -9.91
C LEU A 364 3.91 -10.77 -9.51
N GLU A 365 3.11 -9.72 -9.32
CA GLU A 365 1.69 -9.81 -9.02
C GLU A 365 0.94 -10.70 -10.01
N ASN A 366 0.11 -11.61 -9.50
CA ASN A 366 -0.69 -12.56 -10.27
C ASN A 366 -2.21 -12.36 -10.12
N GLN A 367 -2.66 -11.37 -9.32
CA GLN A 367 -4.07 -11.02 -9.13
C GLN A 367 -4.36 -9.55 -9.54
N GLY A 368 -5.59 -9.08 -9.27
CA GLY A 368 -6.01 -7.70 -9.55
C GLY A 368 -6.26 -7.36 -11.02
N GLY A 369 -6.22 -8.34 -11.92
CA GLY A 369 -6.50 -8.20 -13.36
C GLY A 369 -5.36 -7.57 -14.17
N MET A 370 -5.56 -7.40 -15.49
CA MET A 370 -4.49 -7.05 -16.45
C MET A 370 -3.66 -5.81 -16.14
N GLY A 371 -4.21 -4.83 -15.40
CA GLY A 371 -3.44 -3.64 -15.03
C GLY A 371 -2.73 -3.72 -13.69
N THR A 372 -2.99 -4.77 -12.91
CA THR A 372 -2.27 -5.03 -11.66
C THR A 372 -1.27 -6.16 -11.89
N GLU A 373 -1.74 -7.27 -12.46
CA GLU A 373 -0.97 -8.46 -12.84
C GLU A 373 0.25 -8.08 -13.68
N LEU A 374 1.39 -8.69 -13.40
CA LEU A 374 2.70 -8.51 -14.06
C LEU A 374 3.34 -7.11 -13.99
N ASN A 375 2.57 -6.06 -13.71
CA ASN A 375 3.06 -4.69 -13.69
C ASN A 375 3.60 -4.28 -12.32
N HIS A 376 3.35 -5.09 -11.30
CA HIS A 376 3.70 -4.83 -9.91
C HIS A 376 4.43 -6.00 -9.28
N TRP A 377 5.08 -5.75 -8.16
CA TRP A 377 5.59 -6.81 -7.30
C TRP A 377 4.47 -7.49 -6.53
N GLU A 378 4.66 -8.79 -6.25
CA GLU A 378 3.78 -9.61 -5.41
C GLU A 378 3.61 -8.98 -4.02
N LYS A 379 2.39 -8.52 -3.70
CA LYS A 379 2.15 -7.78 -2.46
C LYS A 379 2.29 -8.66 -1.23
N ARG A 380 1.95 -9.96 -1.29
CA ARG A 380 2.17 -10.89 -0.17
C ARG A 380 3.61 -10.87 0.31
N LEU A 381 4.55 -10.70 -0.60
CA LEU A 381 5.99 -10.78 -0.34
C LEU A 381 6.67 -9.45 -0.06
N LEU A 382 6.14 -8.33 -0.57
CA LEU A 382 6.79 -7.01 -0.44
C LEU A 382 5.89 -5.92 0.18
N GLU A 383 4.61 -6.18 0.45
CA GLU A 383 3.63 -5.34 1.14
C GLU A 383 3.73 -3.81 0.92
N ASN A 384 4.52 -3.09 1.71
CA ASN A 384 4.71 -1.63 1.62
C ASN A 384 5.78 -1.19 0.62
N GLU A 385 6.25 -2.09 -0.25
CA GLU A 385 7.08 -1.70 -1.39
C GLU A 385 6.25 -0.87 -2.37
N ALA A 386 6.84 0.24 -2.82
CA ALA A 386 6.14 1.28 -3.55
C ALA A 386 5.57 0.83 -4.89
N MET A 387 6.09 -0.24 -5.50
CA MET A 387 5.64 -0.83 -6.76
C MET A 387 4.79 -2.10 -6.57
N THR A 388 4.18 -2.29 -5.40
CA THR A 388 3.08 -3.27 -5.23
C THR A 388 1.77 -2.71 -5.79
N GLY A 389 0.85 -3.60 -6.17
CA GLY A 389 -0.38 -3.25 -6.89
C GLY A 389 -1.49 -2.60 -6.05
N SER A 390 -1.18 -1.96 -4.91
CA SER A 390 -2.19 -1.23 -4.14
C SER A 390 -1.61 -0.12 -3.28
N HIS A 391 -2.47 0.83 -2.92
CA HIS A 391 -2.11 1.90 -2.00
C HIS A 391 -1.97 1.37 -0.57
N THR A 392 -0.78 1.56 0.00
CA THR A 392 -0.45 1.38 1.43
C THR A 392 0.16 2.67 1.98
N GLN A 393 0.11 2.89 3.30
CA GLN A 393 0.82 4.03 3.88
C GLN A 393 2.31 3.69 3.94
N ASN A 394 3.15 4.73 4.02
CA ASN A 394 4.60 4.57 4.20
C ASN A 394 5.26 3.65 3.15
N ARG A 395 4.89 3.85 1.87
CA ARG A 395 5.49 3.14 0.74
C ARG A 395 6.98 3.43 0.64
N VAL A 396 7.77 2.40 0.36
CA VAL A 396 9.23 2.48 0.24
C VAL A 396 9.69 2.05 -1.15
N PHE A 397 10.58 2.83 -1.77
CA PHE A 397 11.28 2.45 -2.99
C PHE A 397 12.52 1.64 -2.62
N SER A 398 12.36 0.33 -2.61
CA SER A 398 13.38 -0.59 -2.10
C SER A 398 14.53 -0.79 -3.09
N ARG A 399 15.58 -1.50 -2.63
CA ARG A 399 16.66 -1.96 -3.53
C ARG A 399 16.15 -2.88 -4.65
N ILE A 400 15.03 -3.58 -4.46
CA ILE A 400 14.45 -4.46 -5.48
C ILE A 400 13.88 -3.63 -6.64
N THR A 401 13.15 -2.56 -6.37
CA THR A 401 12.66 -1.64 -7.41
C THR A 401 13.80 -0.89 -8.12
N LEU A 402 14.85 -0.52 -7.39
CA LEU A 402 16.04 0.05 -8.04
C LEU A 402 16.76 -0.97 -8.91
N ALA A 403 16.79 -2.25 -8.49
CA ALA A 403 17.42 -3.32 -9.25
C ALA A 403 16.71 -3.63 -10.57
N ILE A 404 15.36 -3.69 -10.59
CA ILE A 404 14.65 -3.90 -11.86
C ILE A 404 14.91 -2.74 -12.83
N MET A 405 14.97 -1.50 -12.34
CA MET A 405 15.28 -0.34 -13.18
C MET A 405 16.70 -0.40 -13.75
N GLU A 406 17.68 -0.92 -13.01
CA GLU A 406 19.02 -1.15 -13.55
C GLU A 406 19.06 -2.33 -14.56
N ASP A 407 18.32 -3.41 -14.28
CA ASP A 407 18.20 -4.59 -15.14
C ASP A 407 17.39 -4.36 -16.41
N THR A 408 16.73 -3.20 -16.57
CA THR A 408 16.20 -2.76 -17.87
C THR A 408 17.30 -2.69 -18.94
N GLY A 409 18.56 -2.48 -18.52
CA GLY A 409 19.68 -2.21 -19.40
C GLY A 409 19.80 -0.74 -19.83
N TRP A 410 18.89 0.12 -19.37
CA TRP A 410 18.83 1.55 -19.74
C TRP A 410 19.49 2.46 -18.73
N TYR A 411 19.41 2.07 -17.46
CA TYR A 411 19.83 2.87 -16.33
C TYR A 411 20.90 2.17 -15.50
N ARG A 412 21.49 2.93 -14.58
CA ARG A 412 22.27 2.48 -13.44
C ARG A 412 21.63 3.05 -12.18
N ALA A 413 21.42 2.22 -11.17
CA ALA A 413 20.74 2.63 -9.95
C ALA A 413 21.73 3.09 -8.90
N ASN A 414 21.44 4.24 -8.28
CA ASN A 414 22.11 4.66 -7.06
C ASN A 414 21.44 4.00 -5.85
N TYR A 415 21.91 2.82 -5.49
CA TYR A 415 21.37 2.07 -4.36
C TYR A 415 21.49 2.76 -2.99
N SER A 416 22.24 3.86 -2.85
CA SER A 416 22.24 4.67 -1.62
C SER A 416 20.93 5.42 -1.41
N MET A 417 20.12 5.59 -2.46
CA MET A 417 18.79 6.20 -2.43
C MET A 417 17.70 5.20 -2.06
N ALA A 418 18.03 3.91 -1.96
CA ALA A 418 17.06 2.88 -1.63
C ALA A 418 16.56 3.03 -0.20
N GLU A 419 15.25 2.97 -0.05
CA GLU A 419 14.60 2.96 1.25
C GLU A 419 14.62 1.54 1.82
N ASN A 420 14.60 1.45 3.15
CA ASN A 420 14.70 0.17 3.84
C ASN A 420 13.31 -0.49 3.90
N LEU A 421 13.17 -1.61 3.20
CA LEU A 421 12.00 -2.49 3.31
C LEU A 421 12.27 -3.51 4.41
N GLU A 422 11.45 -3.53 5.46
CA GLU A 422 11.57 -4.51 6.56
C GLU A 422 10.67 -5.73 6.34
N TRP A 423 9.56 -5.57 5.61
CA TRP A 423 8.67 -6.68 5.28
C TRP A 423 9.41 -7.80 4.54
N GLY A 424 9.32 -9.03 5.04
CA GLY A 424 9.96 -10.20 4.43
C GLY A 424 11.47 -10.30 4.66
N LYS A 425 12.12 -9.27 5.21
CA LYS A 425 13.58 -9.20 5.31
C LYS A 425 14.12 -10.28 6.25
N GLY A 426 15.01 -11.11 5.74
CA GLY A 426 15.66 -12.19 6.49
C GLY A 426 14.75 -13.36 6.90
N LEU A 427 13.50 -13.42 6.43
CA LEU A 427 12.54 -14.46 6.82
C LEU A 427 12.78 -15.82 6.15
N GLY A 428 13.68 -15.90 5.18
CA GLY A 428 14.17 -17.15 4.60
C GLY A 428 13.30 -17.71 3.47
N CYS A 429 13.71 -18.88 2.96
CA CYS A 429 13.09 -19.49 1.78
C CYS A 429 11.66 -19.98 2.02
N ASP A 430 11.34 -20.44 3.23
CA ASP A 430 9.99 -20.90 3.55
C ASP A 430 8.97 -19.77 3.48
N PHE A 431 9.34 -18.54 3.88
CA PHE A 431 8.47 -17.38 3.78
C PHE A 431 8.16 -17.02 2.31
N VAL A 432 9.20 -16.98 1.47
CA VAL A 432 9.07 -16.49 0.10
C VAL A 432 8.46 -17.52 -0.85
N MET A 433 8.76 -18.81 -0.66
CA MET A 433 8.40 -19.87 -1.62
C MET A 433 7.14 -20.68 -1.25
N LYS A 434 6.56 -20.48 -0.06
CA LYS A 434 5.39 -21.23 0.43
C LYS A 434 4.25 -20.29 0.80
N SER A 435 3.09 -20.86 1.09
CA SER A 435 1.91 -20.08 1.49
C SER A 435 2.08 -19.45 2.87
N CYS A 436 1.34 -18.37 3.14
CA CYS A 436 1.30 -17.78 4.47
C CYS A 436 0.74 -18.75 5.53
N LYS A 437 -0.10 -19.71 5.15
CA LYS A 437 -0.50 -20.82 6.02
C LYS A 437 0.72 -21.59 6.54
N PHE A 438 1.61 -22.02 5.65
CA PHE A 438 2.82 -22.77 6.02
C PHE A 438 3.63 -21.98 7.06
N TRP A 439 3.84 -20.69 6.79
CA TRP A 439 4.55 -19.80 7.72
C TRP A 439 3.83 -19.71 9.08
N ILE A 440 2.54 -19.38 9.10
CA ILE A 440 1.75 -19.23 10.32
C ILE A 440 1.80 -20.50 11.15
N ASP A 441 1.62 -21.68 10.53
CA ASP A 441 1.64 -22.95 11.22
C ASP A 441 3.04 -23.26 11.78
N GLN A 442 4.11 -23.01 11.02
CA GLN A 442 5.49 -23.19 11.48
C GLN A 442 5.82 -22.29 12.68
N GLN A 443 5.46 -21.00 12.62
CA GLN A 443 5.69 -20.07 13.72
C GLN A 443 4.86 -20.45 14.95
N ARG A 444 3.59 -20.87 14.76
CA ARG A 444 2.72 -21.35 15.84
C ARG A 444 3.32 -22.58 16.52
N HIS A 445 3.79 -23.55 15.76
CA HIS A 445 4.46 -24.75 16.30
C HIS A 445 5.73 -24.41 17.07
N ALA A 446 6.52 -23.43 16.59
CA ALA A 446 7.72 -22.95 17.25
C ALA A 446 7.44 -22.00 18.44
N ARG A 447 6.18 -21.60 18.68
CA ARG A 447 5.78 -20.59 19.67
C ARG A 447 6.49 -19.24 19.48
N LEU A 448 6.70 -18.87 18.22
CA LEU A 448 7.31 -17.61 17.80
C LEU A 448 6.23 -16.61 17.37
N SER A 449 6.64 -15.36 17.09
CA SER A 449 5.71 -14.36 16.58
C SER A 449 5.21 -14.75 15.18
N LEU A 450 3.92 -14.53 14.92
CA LEU A 450 3.33 -14.78 13.60
C LEU A 450 3.66 -13.67 12.59
N THR A 451 4.11 -12.51 13.08
CA THR A 451 4.49 -11.33 12.27
C THR A 451 5.39 -11.73 11.09
N PRO A 452 5.12 -11.25 9.86
CA PRO A 452 4.17 -10.19 9.52
C PRO A 452 2.69 -10.60 9.52
N TYR A 453 2.41 -11.89 9.36
CA TYR A 453 1.06 -12.42 9.28
C TYR A 453 0.36 -12.45 10.65
N CYS A 454 -0.95 -12.70 10.64
CA CYS A 454 -1.77 -12.70 11.85
C CYS A 454 -3.01 -13.61 11.73
N GLU A 455 -3.65 -13.89 12.87
CA GLU A 455 -4.82 -14.79 12.94
C GLU A 455 -5.99 -14.23 13.77
N SER A 456 -5.87 -13.01 14.29
CA SER A 456 -6.93 -12.37 15.06
C SER A 456 -7.97 -11.77 14.13
N VAL A 457 -9.23 -12.16 14.26
CA VAL A 457 -10.32 -11.59 13.46
C VAL A 457 -10.47 -10.10 13.76
N ARG A 458 -10.53 -9.28 12.71
CA ARG A 458 -10.86 -7.86 12.82
C ARG A 458 -12.29 -7.72 13.34
N GLY A 459 -12.44 -7.16 14.52
CA GLY A 459 -13.73 -7.00 15.19
C GLY A 459 -13.76 -5.79 16.12
N THR A 460 -14.87 -5.64 16.84
CA THR A 460 -15.06 -4.60 17.85
C THR A 460 -15.20 -5.26 19.22
N PRO A 461 -14.34 -4.96 20.20
CA PRO A 461 -13.23 -4.00 20.14
C PRO A 461 -12.04 -4.49 19.28
N LEU A 462 -11.25 -3.53 18.79
CA LEU A 462 -10.05 -3.80 18.01
C LEU A 462 -8.95 -4.37 18.90
N GLN A 463 -8.37 -5.49 18.47
CA GLN A 463 -7.14 -6.01 19.05
C GLN A 463 -5.94 -5.34 18.37
N LEU A 464 -5.32 -4.39 19.05
CA LEU A 464 -4.19 -3.63 18.52
C LEU A 464 -2.90 -4.45 18.59
N SER A 465 -2.07 -4.30 17.57
CA SER A 465 -0.75 -4.92 17.41
C SER A 465 0.23 -3.85 16.91
N CYS A 466 1.47 -4.23 16.63
CA CYS A 466 2.42 -3.37 15.95
C CYS A 466 2.67 -3.89 14.54
N ARG A 467 2.93 -2.96 13.62
CA ARG A 467 3.54 -3.30 12.32
C ARG A 467 4.88 -3.98 12.57
N GLN A 468 5.37 -4.78 11.62
CA GLN A 468 6.59 -5.57 11.80
C GLN A 468 7.83 -4.75 12.20
N ASP A 469 7.99 -3.56 11.62
CA ASP A 469 9.08 -2.65 11.95
C ASP A 469 8.85 -1.82 13.23
N GLN A 470 7.71 -2.05 13.90
CA GLN A 470 7.26 -1.34 15.09
C GLN A 470 7.22 0.19 14.93
N LEU A 471 6.98 0.69 13.71
CA LEU A 471 6.84 2.14 13.47
C LEU A 471 5.38 2.61 13.45
N ALA A 472 4.42 1.68 13.46
CA ALA A 472 3.00 1.99 13.47
C ALA A 472 2.22 1.02 14.37
N VAL A 473 1.13 1.53 14.95
CA VAL A 473 0.08 0.69 15.52
C VAL A 473 -0.68 0.02 14.37
N ALA A 474 -1.00 -1.25 14.52
CA ALA A 474 -1.59 -2.06 13.46
C ALA A 474 -2.77 -2.89 13.98
N VAL A 475 -3.60 -3.36 13.06
CA VAL A 475 -4.66 -4.33 13.30
C VAL A 475 -4.52 -5.47 12.31
N CYS A 476 -4.88 -6.69 12.71
CA CYS A 476 -4.94 -7.78 11.75
C CYS A 476 -6.07 -7.53 10.75
N ASN A 477 -5.77 -7.59 9.45
CA ASN A 477 -6.76 -7.38 8.41
C ASN A 477 -7.57 -8.64 8.05
N LEU A 478 -7.61 -9.64 8.94
CA LEU A 478 -8.41 -10.84 8.78
C LEU A 478 -9.91 -10.53 8.93
N GLN A 479 -10.71 -10.85 7.91
CA GLN A 479 -12.14 -10.56 7.89
C GLN A 479 -12.97 -11.74 7.35
N LYS A 480 -14.29 -11.68 7.57
CA LYS A 480 -15.26 -12.61 6.99
C LYS A 480 -15.80 -12.08 5.66
N TYR A 481 -15.78 -12.92 4.64
CA TYR A 481 -16.38 -12.69 3.33
C TYR A 481 -17.82 -13.20 3.28
N SER A 482 -18.61 -12.69 2.34
CA SER A 482 -20.00 -13.12 2.13
C SER A 482 -20.10 -14.49 1.44
N GLN A 483 -19.04 -14.91 0.75
CA GLN A 483 -18.91 -16.18 0.04
C GLN A 483 -17.58 -16.85 0.40
N PRO A 484 -17.49 -18.18 0.27
CA PRO A 484 -16.23 -18.88 0.45
C PRO A 484 -15.15 -18.35 -0.49
N LEU A 485 -13.93 -18.20 0.02
CA LEU A 485 -12.76 -17.85 -0.78
C LEU A 485 -12.41 -19.01 -1.73
N PRO A 486 -11.70 -18.74 -2.85
CA PRO A 486 -11.14 -19.79 -3.67
C PRO A 486 -10.29 -20.76 -2.84
N THR A 487 -10.33 -22.04 -3.17
CA THR A 487 -9.71 -23.11 -2.35
C THR A 487 -8.21 -22.89 -2.11
N GLU A 488 -7.50 -22.28 -3.05
CA GLU A 488 -6.07 -21.96 -2.93
C GLU A 488 -5.73 -20.87 -1.89
N TYR A 489 -6.72 -20.06 -1.50
CA TYR A 489 -6.59 -18.95 -0.54
C TYR A 489 -7.27 -19.23 0.81
N GLN A 490 -7.69 -20.48 1.05
CA GLN A 490 -8.25 -20.89 2.35
C GLN A 490 -7.12 -21.38 3.27
N TYR A 491 -6.68 -20.57 4.22
CA TYR A 491 -5.45 -20.83 5.00
C TYR A 491 -5.63 -21.44 6.39
N PHE A 492 -6.84 -21.34 6.96
CA PHE A 492 -7.04 -21.64 8.37
C PHE A 492 -7.68 -23.00 8.60
N ASP A 493 -7.04 -23.82 9.43
CA ASP A 493 -7.64 -25.04 10.00
C ASP A 493 -8.47 -24.72 11.25
N SER A 494 -8.15 -23.62 11.93
CA SER A 494 -8.94 -23.06 13.03
C SER A 494 -8.64 -21.57 13.19
N ILE A 495 -9.64 -20.81 13.64
CA ILE A 495 -9.51 -19.41 14.05
C ILE A 495 -10.22 -19.28 15.40
N PRO A 496 -9.59 -18.67 16.43
CA PRO A 496 -10.22 -18.50 17.73
C PRO A 496 -11.58 -17.79 17.63
N GLY A 497 -12.64 -18.44 18.13
CA GLY A 497 -14.00 -17.88 18.14
C GLY A 497 -14.77 -18.00 16.84
N VAL A 498 -14.23 -18.66 15.80
CA VAL A 498 -14.90 -18.87 14.52
C VAL A 498 -15.30 -20.36 14.37
N PRO A 499 -16.57 -20.66 14.03
CA PRO A 499 -17.01 -22.02 13.74
C PRO A 499 -16.32 -22.64 12.51
N GLU A 500 -16.20 -23.97 12.47
CA GLU A 500 -15.48 -24.68 11.40
C GLU A 500 -16.16 -24.52 10.02
N GLU A 501 -17.49 -24.44 10.01
CA GLU A 501 -18.31 -24.21 8.81
C GLU A 501 -18.05 -22.85 8.14
N ASP A 502 -17.58 -21.88 8.92
CA ASP A 502 -17.36 -20.52 8.47
C ASP A 502 -15.93 -20.28 7.98
N LEU A 503 -14.96 -21.15 8.32
CA LEU A 503 -13.53 -20.92 8.08
C LEU A 503 -13.17 -20.66 6.61
N SER A 504 -13.90 -21.25 5.65
CA SER A 504 -13.67 -21.03 4.22
C SER A 504 -13.99 -19.60 3.76
N MET A 505 -14.73 -18.84 4.56
CA MET A 505 -15.07 -17.44 4.31
C MET A 505 -14.11 -16.46 4.99
N TYR A 506 -13.06 -16.93 5.66
CA TYR A 506 -12.11 -16.04 6.33
C TYR A 506 -10.79 -15.95 5.59
N GLY A 507 -10.33 -14.71 5.37
CA GLY A 507 -9.04 -14.39 4.77
C GLY A 507 -8.65 -12.93 5.03
N GLY A 508 -7.43 -12.57 4.64
CA GLY A 508 -6.96 -11.19 4.67
C GLY A 508 -7.75 -10.31 3.73
N ALA A 509 -8.03 -9.06 4.14
CA ALA A 509 -8.87 -8.12 3.41
C ALA A 509 -8.29 -7.66 2.05
N VAL A 510 -7.00 -7.90 1.80
CA VAL A 510 -6.30 -7.46 0.60
C VAL A 510 -6.18 -8.64 -0.37
N GLU A 511 -6.95 -8.60 -1.46
CA GLU A 511 -7.00 -9.67 -2.47
C GLU A 511 -5.61 -9.98 -3.01
N ILE A 512 -4.92 -8.97 -3.55
CA ILE A 512 -3.60 -9.09 -4.20
C ILE A 512 -2.45 -9.45 -3.25
N ALA A 513 -2.74 -9.68 -1.97
CA ALA A 513 -1.78 -10.26 -1.03
C ALA A 513 -2.06 -11.77 -0.85
N ASP A 514 -2.58 -12.43 -1.89
CA ASP A 514 -3.09 -13.80 -1.87
C ASP A 514 -4.16 -14.03 -0.78
N PHE A 515 -4.91 -13.01 -0.36
CA PHE A 515 -5.76 -13.09 0.85
C PHE A 515 -5.00 -13.52 2.13
N CYS A 516 -3.68 -13.39 2.19
CA CYS A 516 -2.92 -13.64 3.39
C CYS A 516 -3.19 -12.52 4.42
N PRO A 517 -3.60 -12.86 5.65
CA PRO A 517 -3.87 -11.86 6.67
C PRO A 517 -2.58 -11.39 7.35
N PHE A 518 -2.44 -10.08 7.51
CA PHE A 518 -1.28 -9.44 8.12
C PHE A 518 -1.64 -8.24 8.99
N SER A 519 -0.68 -7.85 9.82
CA SER A 519 -0.80 -6.67 10.68
C SER A 519 -0.68 -5.41 9.83
N GLN A 520 -1.82 -4.77 9.56
CA GLN A 520 -1.93 -3.60 8.71
C GLN A 520 -2.11 -2.34 9.56
N GLU A 521 -1.42 -1.26 9.19
CA GLU A 521 -1.66 0.06 9.77
C GLU A 521 -3.04 0.59 9.36
N PHE A 522 -3.59 1.50 10.15
CA PHE A 522 -4.91 2.07 9.90
C PHE A 522 -4.95 3.57 10.23
N SER A 523 -6.04 4.22 9.85
CA SER A 523 -6.31 5.61 10.22
C SER A 523 -7.42 5.68 11.25
N TRP A 524 -7.31 6.62 12.18
CA TRP A 524 -8.36 6.91 13.16
C TRP A 524 -9.37 7.86 12.52
N HIS A 525 -10.64 7.48 12.51
CA HIS A 525 -11.75 8.30 12.02
C HIS A 525 -12.72 8.63 13.15
N LEU A 526 -13.22 9.86 13.17
CA LEU A 526 -14.28 10.29 14.07
C LEU A 526 -15.47 10.75 13.24
N SER A 527 -16.63 10.12 13.41
CA SER A 527 -17.83 10.42 12.63
C SER A 527 -17.63 10.34 11.11
N GLY A 528 -16.70 9.48 10.67
CA GLY A 528 -16.33 9.31 9.26
C GLY A 528 -15.17 10.20 8.79
N GLU A 529 -14.84 11.27 9.53
CA GLU A 529 -13.76 12.18 9.16
C GLU A 529 -12.40 11.66 9.65
N TYR A 530 -11.40 11.68 8.78
CA TYR A 530 -10.01 11.37 9.13
C TYR A 530 -9.54 12.27 10.27
N GLN A 531 -8.89 11.66 11.27
CA GLN A 531 -8.31 12.39 12.41
C GLN A 531 -6.79 12.33 12.37
N ARG A 532 -6.24 11.11 12.29
CA ARG A 532 -4.79 10.86 12.33
C ARG A 532 -4.47 9.47 11.81
N SER A 533 -3.24 9.26 11.35
CA SER A 533 -2.74 7.91 11.02
C SER A 533 -2.23 7.22 12.29
N SER A 534 -1.98 5.91 12.19
CA SER A 534 -1.42 5.09 13.27
C SER A 534 0.12 5.08 13.33
N TYR A 535 0.78 5.87 12.47
CA TYR A 535 2.24 5.93 12.42
C TYR A 535 2.81 6.71 13.60
N CYS A 536 3.73 6.09 14.35
CA CYS A 536 4.21 6.61 15.63
C CYS A 536 5.13 7.83 15.50
N ARG A 537 5.77 8.04 14.34
CA ARG A 537 6.82 9.07 14.19
C ARG A 537 6.34 10.44 13.74
N ILE A 538 5.05 10.58 13.43
CA ILE A 538 4.44 11.84 13.03
C ILE A 538 3.91 12.54 14.29
N GLN A 539 4.41 13.73 14.59
CA GLN A 539 4.04 14.46 15.81
C GLN A 539 2.57 14.91 15.78
N GLU A 540 2.05 15.19 14.59
CA GLU A 540 0.66 15.58 14.32
C GLU A 540 -0.34 14.46 14.67
N ASN A 541 0.13 13.21 14.83
CA ASN A 541 -0.70 12.09 15.27
C ASN A 541 -0.88 12.04 16.80
N GLN A 542 -0.31 12.95 17.58
CA GLN A 542 -0.43 12.96 19.05
C GLN A 542 -1.91 13.07 19.47
N PRO A 543 -2.47 12.10 20.23
CA PRO A 543 -3.84 12.19 20.69
C PRO A 543 -4.02 13.25 21.77
N ASP A 544 -5.20 13.89 21.79
CA ASP A 544 -5.61 14.83 22.83
C ASP A 544 -5.46 14.21 24.22
N SER A 545 -5.07 15.03 25.20
CA SER A 545 -4.82 14.60 26.58
C SER A 545 -5.97 13.80 27.22
N TRP A 546 -7.22 14.11 26.87
CA TRP A 546 -8.41 13.44 27.41
C TRP A 546 -8.79 12.13 26.67
N ARG A 547 -8.21 11.89 25.49
CA ARG A 547 -8.35 10.66 24.69
C ARG A 547 -7.10 9.77 24.74
N ASN A 548 -6.02 10.24 25.36
CA ASN A 548 -4.75 9.52 25.43
C ASN A 548 -4.74 8.47 26.56
N TYR A 549 -5.64 7.48 26.51
CA TYR A 549 -5.86 6.52 27.60
C TYR A 549 -4.62 5.70 27.98
N ALA A 550 -3.70 5.49 27.04
CA ALA A 550 -2.50 4.68 27.22
C ALA A 550 -1.21 5.49 27.44
N ALA A 551 -1.33 6.81 27.67
CA ALA A 551 -0.21 7.73 27.83
C ALA A 551 0.80 7.65 26.66
N GLU A 552 0.29 7.53 25.45
CA GLU A 552 1.06 7.48 24.21
C GLU A 552 1.77 8.81 23.94
N GLU A 553 2.94 8.73 23.31
CA GLU A 553 3.72 9.87 22.83
C GLU A 553 4.13 9.61 21.38
N TYR A 554 3.67 10.46 20.46
CA TYR A 554 4.00 10.41 19.03
C TYR A 554 5.09 11.44 18.72
N GLY A 555 5.98 11.10 17.80
CA GLY A 555 7.09 11.95 17.40
C GLY A 555 8.29 11.18 16.87
N PRO A 556 9.34 11.85 16.38
CA PRO A 556 10.39 11.24 15.57
C PRO A 556 11.14 10.07 16.24
N ASN A 557 11.16 10.02 17.57
CA ASN A 557 11.80 8.98 18.37
C ASN A 557 10.80 7.98 18.99
N SER A 558 9.56 7.95 18.52
CA SER A 558 8.53 7.05 19.02
C SER A 558 8.40 5.78 18.20
N VAL A 559 8.08 4.69 18.89
CA VAL A 559 7.90 3.35 18.32
C VAL A 559 6.66 2.70 18.92
N CYS A 560 6.08 1.75 18.19
CA CYS A 560 4.97 0.94 18.65
C CYS A 560 5.47 -0.15 19.61
N LEU A 561 4.93 -0.15 20.83
CA LEU A 561 5.20 -1.18 21.84
C LEU A 561 3.94 -1.97 22.15
N TYR A 562 4.10 -3.27 22.35
CA TYR A 562 3.01 -4.14 22.79
C TYR A 562 2.64 -3.86 24.25
N GLN A 563 1.34 -3.87 24.52
CA GLN A 563 0.75 -3.72 25.84
C GLN A 563 0.31 -5.10 26.34
N LYS A 564 0.79 -5.50 27.52
CA LYS A 564 0.40 -6.79 28.12
C LYS A 564 -0.99 -6.73 28.79
N SER A 565 -1.41 -5.54 29.19
CA SER A 565 -2.70 -5.26 29.78
C SER A 565 -3.23 -3.92 29.26
N ALA A 566 -4.56 -3.78 29.19
CA ALA A 566 -5.17 -2.48 28.93
C ALA A 566 -4.70 -1.45 29.97
N PHE A 567 -4.40 -0.23 29.50
CA PHE A 567 -4.07 0.88 30.39
C PHE A 567 -5.33 1.37 31.11
N VAL A 568 -5.17 1.72 32.38
CA VAL A 568 -6.23 2.28 33.21
C VAL A 568 -5.84 3.69 33.61
N MET A 569 -6.67 4.65 33.25
CA MET A 569 -6.53 6.07 33.59
C MET A 569 -7.50 6.39 34.74
N LYS A 570 -6.97 6.71 35.92
CA LYS A 570 -7.73 6.94 37.16
C LYS A 570 -7.60 8.36 37.70
N GLN A 571 -8.73 8.90 38.14
CA GLN A 571 -8.85 10.07 38.99
C GLN A 571 -9.70 9.68 40.21
N CYS A 572 -9.67 10.44 41.30
CA CYS A 572 -10.34 10.10 42.57
C CYS A 572 -11.80 9.61 42.46
N LYS A 573 -12.54 10.02 41.42
CA LYS A 573 -13.95 9.62 41.18
C LYS A 573 -14.19 8.94 39.82
N LYS A 574 -13.16 8.77 38.98
CA LYS A 574 -13.31 8.28 37.60
C LYS A 574 -12.22 7.26 37.28
N SER A 575 -12.59 6.16 36.65
CA SER A 575 -11.65 5.16 36.14
C SER A 575 -12.05 4.86 34.70
N MET A 576 -11.12 5.01 33.77
CA MET A 576 -11.36 4.85 32.34
C MET A 576 -10.33 3.87 31.77
N THR A 577 -10.78 3.06 30.82
CA THR A 577 -9.96 2.11 30.06
C THR A 577 -10.49 2.13 28.64
N TYR A 578 -9.58 2.08 27.67
CA TYR A 578 -9.98 2.02 26.25
C TYR A 578 -10.14 0.55 25.84
N PRO A 579 -11.27 0.19 25.18
CA PRO A 579 -11.54 -1.20 24.83
C PRO A 579 -10.64 -1.70 23.69
N ASP A 580 -10.18 -0.79 22.83
CA ASP A 580 -9.25 -1.08 21.75
C ASP A 580 -7.81 -0.94 22.28
N TRP A 581 -7.15 -2.04 22.59
CA TRP A 581 -5.80 -2.03 23.18
C TRP A 581 -4.98 -3.22 22.70
N GLY A 582 -3.69 -3.21 23.04
CA GLY A 582 -2.75 -4.29 22.70
C GLY A 582 -1.40 -3.75 22.24
N SER A 583 -1.37 -2.49 21.82
CA SER A 583 -0.16 -1.73 21.53
C SER A 583 -0.41 -0.23 21.58
N GLY A 584 0.66 0.57 21.58
CA GLY A 584 0.61 2.02 21.53
C GLY A 584 1.97 2.63 21.20
N CYS A 585 2.00 3.92 20.87
CA CYS A 585 3.25 4.61 20.52
C CYS A 585 3.92 5.23 21.75
N TYR A 586 5.21 4.94 21.94
CA TYR A 586 6.00 5.45 23.05
C TYR A 586 7.37 5.92 22.58
N LYS A 587 7.83 7.03 23.15
CA LYS A 587 9.16 7.57 22.89
C LYS A 587 10.23 6.64 23.45
N MET A 588 11.32 6.48 22.71
CA MET A 588 12.47 5.72 23.15
C MET A 588 13.78 6.46 22.93
N THR A 589 14.79 6.12 23.73
CA THR A 589 16.14 6.65 23.61
C THR A 589 17.16 5.55 23.84
N CYS A 590 18.16 5.47 22.97
CA CYS A 590 19.29 4.56 23.13
C CYS A 590 20.34 5.14 24.07
N THR A 591 20.78 4.34 25.04
CA THR A 591 21.85 4.69 25.98
C THR A 591 22.92 3.60 26.02
N ALA A 592 24.07 3.86 26.64
CA ALA A 592 25.09 2.84 26.86
C ALA A 592 24.59 1.64 27.71
N LEU A 593 23.55 1.84 28.52
CA LEU A 593 22.91 0.80 29.33
C LEU A 593 21.80 0.05 28.60
N GLY A 594 21.54 0.39 27.33
CA GLY A 594 20.48 -0.19 26.52
C GLY A 594 19.37 0.81 26.19
N LEU A 595 18.19 0.27 25.87
CA LEU A 595 17.04 1.02 25.40
C LEU A 595 16.21 1.56 26.58
N LEU A 596 15.95 2.86 26.64
CA LEU A 596 14.99 3.47 27.55
C LEU A 596 13.67 3.71 26.83
N VAL A 597 12.56 3.32 27.45
CA VAL A 597 11.19 3.65 27.05
C VAL A 597 10.69 4.77 27.95
N TRP A 598 10.13 5.82 27.37
CA TRP A 598 9.58 6.96 28.09
C TRP A 598 8.06 6.90 28.11
N VAL A 599 7.50 7.15 29.29
CA VAL A 599 6.08 7.46 29.44
C VAL A 599 6.03 8.82 30.15
N GLN A 600 5.83 9.88 29.36
CA GLN A 600 6.05 11.26 29.80
C GLN A 600 7.48 11.44 30.35
N ASP A 601 7.63 12.06 31.51
CA ASP A 601 8.91 12.36 32.14
C ASP A 601 9.57 11.15 32.83
N GLN A 602 8.92 9.98 32.83
CA GLN A 602 9.44 8.78 33.49
C GLN A 602 10.02 7.80 32.46
N SER A 603 11.30 7.45 32.66
CA SER A 603 12.01 6.46 31.85
C SER A 603 12.01 5.06 32.47
N PHE A 604 11.89 4.05 31.64
CA PHE A 604 11.93 2.64 31.99
C PHE A 604 13.00 1.93 31.15
N LEU A 605 13.94 1.23 31.81
CA LEU A 605 15.04 0.56 31.12
C LEU A 605 14.63 -0.84 30.63
N CYS A 606 14.81 -1.06 29.33
CA CYS A 606 14.68 -2.35 28.67
C CYS A 606 16.04 -3.05 28.63
N VAL A 607 16.13 -4.10 29.43
CA VAL A 607 17.34 -4.89 29.70
C VAL A 607 17.36 -6.14 28.83
N ARG A 608 16.18 -6.71 28.55
CA ARG A 608 16.02 -7.86 27.66
C ARG A 608 14.69 -7.78 26.90
N THR A 609 14.66 -8.39 25.72
CA THR A 609 13.44 -8.57 24.93
C THR A 609 12.37 -9.29 25.75
N GLY A 610 11.13 -8.82 25.68
CA GLY A 610 10.01 -9.41 26.41
C GLY A 610 9.90 -9.03 27.89
N GLN A 611 10.83 -8.21 28.42
CA GLN A 611 10.71 -7.68 29.78
C GLN A 611 9.41 -6.88 29.94
N LEU A 612 8.67 -7.14 31.02
CA LEU A 612 7.48 -6.38 31.37
C LEU A 612 7.86 -5.11 32.14
N LEU A 613 7.40 -3.97 31.66
CA LEU A 613 7.53 -2.67 32.31
C LEU A 613 6.21 -2.32 32.98
N ASN A 614 6.21 -2.27 34.32
CA ASN A 614 5.04 -1.83 35.09
C ASN A 614 5.01 -0.30 35.09
N VAL A 615 4.09 0.27 34.32
CA VAL A 615 3.89 1.71 34.23
C VAL A 615 2.89 2.13 35.28
N ASN A 616 3.28 3.07 36.14
CA ASN A 616 2.40 3.76 37.07
C ASN A 616 2.86 5.21 37.18
N VAL A 617 2.29 6.07 36.35
CA VAL A 617 2.71 7.47 36.19
C VAL A 617 1.56 8.43 36.48
N ARG A 618 1.86 9.58 37.07
CA ARG A 618 0.89 10.66 37.28
C ARG A 618 1.09 11.71 36.21
N ILE A 619 0.04 12.02 35.47
CA ILE A 619 -0.01 13.07 34.46
C ILE A 619 -1.16 14.00 34.83
N ASN A 620 -0.85 15.22 35.24
CA ASN A 620 -1.82 16.15 35.83
C ASN A 620 -2.57 15.51 37.03
N GLU A 621 -3.91 15.47 36.99
CA GLU A 621 -4.77 14.85 38.02
C GLU A 621 -5.11 13.38 37.75
N TRP A 622 -4.47 12.77 36.73
CA TRP A 622 -4.73 11.39 36.33
C TRP A 622 -3.54 10.48 36.65
N VAL A 623 -3.83 9.27 37.09
CA VAL A 623 -2.86 8.19 37.30
C VAL A 623 -3.08 7.15 36.21
N TYR A 624 -2.05 6.89 35.42
CA TYR A 624 -2.03 5.90 34.35
C TYR A 624 -1.34 4.65 34.86
N SER A 625 -2.00 3.50 34.75
CA SER A 625 -1.46 2.21 35.16
C SER A 625 -1.60 1.19 34.05
N GLY A 626 -0.51 0.51 33.70
CA GLY A 626 -0.49 -0.48 32.62
C GLY A 626 0.83 -1.24 32.55
N GLN A 627 0.94 -2.15 31.58
CA GLN A 627 2.15 -2.95 31.35
C GLN A 627 2.58 -2.89 29.90
N LEU A 628 3.84 -2.51 29.66
CA LEU A 628 4.48 -2.53 28.34
C LEU A 628 5.45 -3.70 28.23
N ILE A 629 5.65 -4.19 27.00
CA ILE A 629 6.61 -5.24 26.69
C ILE A 629 7.81 -4.62 25.99
N CYS A 630 9.00 -4.80 26.56
CA CYS A 630 10.25 -4.33 25.98
C CYS A 630 10.55 -5.01 24.65
N PRO A 631 10.91 -4.24 23.60
CA PRO A 631 11.35 -4.81 22.35
C PRO A 631 12.83 -5.24 22.43
N ALA A 632 13.33 -5.83 21.34
CA ALA A 632 14.75 -6.11 21.23
C ALA A 632 15.53 -4.80 21.02
N CYS A 633 16.58 -4.59 21.82
CA CYS A 633 17.41 -3.37 21.72
C CYS A 633 18.05 -3.23 20.33
N SER A 634 18.52 -4.34 19.75
CA SER A 634 19.19 -4.38 18.45
C SER A 634 18.31 -3.95 17.27
N HIS A 635 16.98 -3.91 17.45
CA HIS A 635 16.08 -3.39 16.41
C HIS A 635 16.14 -1.87 16.28
N PHE A 636 16.59 -1.16 17.32
CA PHE A 636 16.50 0.29 17.40
C PHE A 636 17.82 0.99 17.71
N CYS A 637 18.73 0.30 18.40
CA CYS A 637 19.99 0.85 18.86
C CYS A 637 21.17 0.11 18.24
N ASN A 638 22.18 0.86 17.79
CA ASN A 638 23.41 0.30 17.23
C ASN A 638 24.30 -0.35 18.30
N ASN A 639 24.28 0.20 19.52
CA ASN A 639 25.08 -0.28 20.65
C ASN A 639 24.14 -0.76 21.74
N CYS A 640 24.05 -2.08 21.91
CA CYS A 640 23.26 -2.73 22.95
C CYS A 640 24.20 -3.51 23.87
N PRO A 641 24.11 -3.34 25.19
CA PRO A 641 24.97 -4.07 26.12
C PRO A 641 24.69 -5.57 26.03
N LEU A 642 25.75 -6.37 26.10
CA LEU A 642 25.65 -7.82 26.12
C LEU A 642 25.01 -8.29 27.44
N PRO A 643 24.39 -9.48 27.49
CA PRO A 643 23.72 -9.97 28.70
C PRO A 643 24.60 -9.97 29.98
N HIS A 644 25.92 -10.07 29.82
CA HIS A 644 26.91 -10.08 30.91
C HIS A 644 27.31 -8.67 31.40
N GLU A 645 27.00 -7.62 30.65
CA GLU A 645 27.33 -6.22 30.97
C GLU A 645 26.19 -5.52 31.72
N LEU A 646 25.06 -6.21 31.89
CA LEU A 646 23.87 -5.67 32.53
C LEU A 646 24.02 -5.69 34.07
N PRO A 647 23.72 -4.58 34.76
CA PRO A 647 23.74 -4.55 36.22
C PRO A 647 22.70 -5.54 36.78
N GLN A 648 23.02 -6.23 37.88
CA GLN A 648 22.07 -7.12 38.54
C GLN A 648 20.86 -6.33 39.03
N ILE A 649 19.71 -6.55 38.40
CA ILE A 649 18.44 -5.93 38.79
C ILE A 649 17.92 -6.67 40.01
N ASN A 650 18.22 -6.15 41.20
CA ASN A 650 17.56 -6.58 42.42
C ASN A 650 16.07 -6.18 42.34
N THR A 651 15.22 -7.14 41.97
CA THR A 651 13.75 -7.06 42.07
C THR A 651 13.30 -7.12 43.52
N THR A 652 13.71 -6.16 44.35
CA THR A 652 13.13 -5.86 45.66
C THR A 652 13.38 -4.40 45.99
N ARG A 653 12.69 -3.49 45.29
CA ARG A 653 12.29 -2.20 45.85
C ARG A 653 10.78 -2.06 45.67
N SER A 654 10.04 -2.90 46.39
CA SER A 654 8.80 -2.38 46.95
C SER A 654 9.22 -1.28 47.90
N VAL A 655 8.70 -0.07 47.71
CA VAL A 655 8.79 0.98 48.72
C VAL A 655 7.93 0.50 49.88
N HIS A 656 8.54 -0.24 50.81
CA HIS A 656 7.97 -0.44 52.13
C HIS A 656 7.99 0.93 52.83
N ILE A 657 6.82 1.51 53.03
CA ILE A 657 6.62 2.61 53.97
C ILE A 657 7.14 2.12 55.33
N GLY A 658 8.26 2.68 55.77
CA GLY A 658 8.97 2.28 56.98
C GLY A 658 8.11 2.48 58.22
N LYS A 659 8.06 1.44 59.06
CA LYS A 659 7.63 1.53 60.46
C LYS A 659 8.63 2.44 61.20
N LEU A 660 8.16 3.55 61.75
CA LEU A 660 8.85 4.26 62.83
C LEU A 660 8.46 3.61 64.18
N SER A 661 9.46 3.25 64.98
CA SER A 661 9.32 2.76 66.35
C SER A 661 9.27 3.92 67.37
N LEU A 662 8.11 4.05 68.03
CA LEU A 662 7.79 4.32 69.46
C LEU A 662 8.67 5.26 70.33
N PRO A 663 8.03 5.97 71.29
CA PRO A 663 7.93 5.43 72.65
C PRO A 663 6.53 5.47 73.30
N SER A 664 6.19 4.32 73.90
CA SER A 664 5.54 4.08 75.20
C SER A 664 4.43 5.02 75.69
N PHE A 665 3.18 4.55 75.68
CA PHE A 665 2.29 4.68 76.84
C PHE A 665 1.36 3.47 76.95
N HIS A 666 1.47 2.78 78.08
CA HIS A 666 0.53 1.79 78.58
C HIS A 666 -0.85 2.44 78.81
N VAL A 667 -1.87 1.58 78.81
CA VAL A 667 -3.23 1.74 79.37
C VAL A 667 -4.36 1.87 78.32
N GLN A 668 -5.37 1.00 78.50
CA GLN A 668 -6.73 1.00 77.93
C GLN A 668 -7.00 0.39 76.54
N ARG A 669 -6.90 -0.95 76.46
CA ARG A 669 -7.87 -1.76 75.68
C ARG A 669 -9.12 -1.96 76.54
N LEU A 670 -10.22 -1.23 76.32
CA LEU A 670 -11.60 -1.65 76.67
C LEU A 670 -12.73 -0.67 76.30
N VAL A 671 -12.67 0.11 75.21
CA VAL A 671 -13.86 0.85 74.74
C VAL A 671 -13.79 1.02 73.22
N THR A 672 -14.44 0.15 72.44
CA THR A 672 -14.89 0.40 71.04
C THR A 672 -15.55 -0.81 70.36
N PHE A 673 -15.74 -1.94 71.05
CA PHE A 673 -16.51 -3.07 70.51
C PHE A 673 -18.04 -2.95 70.71
N ASN A 674 -18.53 -1.85 71.31
CA ASN A 674 -19.94 -1.68 71.69
C ASN A 674 -20.71 -0.61 70.87
N PHE A 675 -20.12 -0.06 69.81
CA PHE A 675 -20.78 0.97 68.97
C PHE A 675 -21.27 0.47 67.60
N CYS A 676 -20.83 -0.72 67.16
CA CYS A 676 -21.28 -1.30 65.87
C CYS A 676 -22.51 -2.21 65.98
N PHE A 677 -22.93 -2.62 67.18
CA PHE A 677 -24.12 -3.46 67.36
C PHE A 677 -25.43 -2.65 67.52
N TYR A 678 -25.34 -1.37 67.87
CA TYR A 678 -26.52 -0.53 68.16
C TYR A 678 -27.10 0.21 66.94
N THR A 679 -26.33 0.33 65.84
CA THR A 679 -26.77 0.99 64.59
C THR A 679 -27.41 0.02 63.60
N ILE A 680 -27.19 -1.29 63.75
CA ILE A 680 -27.75 -2.32 62.85
C ILE A 680 -29.19 -2.72 63.24
N MET A 681 -29.62 -2.49 64.48
CA MET A 681 -30.98 -2.81 64.94
C MET A 681 -32.02 -1.69 64.73
N ASN A 682 -31.59 -0.43 64.50
CA ASN A 682 -32.51 0.68 64.27
C ASN A 682 -32.95 0.88 62.81
N HIS A 683 -32.20 0.35 61.83
CA HIS A 683 -32.61 0.42 60.42
C HIS A 683 -33.56 -0.71 59.98
N LEU A 684 -33.67 -1.78 60.76
CA LEU A 684 -34.59 -2.89 60.45
C LEU A 684 -36.05 -2.59 60.86
N TYR A 685 -36.27 -1.71 61.85
CA TYR A 685 -37.61 -1.33 62.32
C TYR A 685 -38.31 -0.29 61.42
N SER A 686 -37.56 0.58 60.73
CA SER A 686 -38.14 1.64 59.89
C SER A 686 -38.60 1.14 58.52
N LEU A 687 -38.10 -0.01 58.05
CA LEU A 687 -38.45 -0.62 56.76
C LEU A 687 -39.73 -1.47 56.81
N ILE A 688 -40.18 -1.89 58.00
CA ILE A 688 -41.40 -2.71 58.16
C ILE A 688 -42.66 -1.83 58.28
N CYS A 689 -42.55 -0.56 58.70
CA CYS A 689 -43.71 0.35 58.80
C CYS A 689 -44.13 1.01 57.46
N CYS A 690 -43.24 1.13 56.47
CA CYS A 690 -43.60 1.73 55.17
C CYS A 690 -44.34 0.77 54.21
N LEU A 691 -44.33 -0.54 54.49
CA LEU A 691 -44.96 -1.55 53.63
C LEU A 691 -46.43 -1.86 53.97
N LEU A 692 -47.01 -1.26 55.02
CA LEU A 692 -48.39 -1.52 55.44
C LEU A 692 -49.38 -0.36 55.22
N LEU A 693 -48.96 0.78 54.67
CA LEU A 693 -49.82 1.95 54.47
C LEU A 693 -49.59 2.62 53.10
N CYS A 694 -50.02 1.97 52.01
CA CYS A 694 -50.63 2.66 50.86
C CYS A 694 -51.12 1.65 49.81
N CYS A 695 -52.27 1.03 50.12
CA CYS A 695 -53.10 0.35 49.16
C CYS A 695 -54.48 1.03 49.19
N SER A 696 -54.68 2.09 48.41
CA SER A 696 -56.02 2.57 47.99
C SER A 696 -55.98 3.80 47.06
N GLN A 697 -56.57 3.61 45.88
CA GLN A 697 -57.46 4.54 45.15
C GLN A 697 -56.96 5.84 44.47
N THR A 698 -56.93 5.75 43.12
CA THR A 698 -57.68 6.53 42.09
C THR A 698 -57.51 8.05 41.88
N ARG A 699 -57.36 8.36 40.57
CA ARG A 699 -57.78 9.54 39.76
C ARG A 699 -56.89 10.79 39.74
N ALA A 700 -56.55 11.18 38.50
CA ALA A 700 -55.94 12.43 38.02
C ALA A 700 -56.94 13.63 38.08
N PRO A 701 -56.66 14.87 37.56
CA PRO A 701 -55.45 15.40 36.90
C PRO A 701 -55.05 16.88 37.25
N VAL A 702 -54.04 17.39 36.53
CA VAL A 702 -53.77 18.80 36.05
C VAL A 702 -52.85 19.78 36.84
N LEU A 703 -52.01 20.48 36.05
CA LEU A 703 -51.32 21.80 36.17
C LEU A 703 -49.97 21.86 36.94
N LEU A 704 -48.81 22.04 36.26
CA LEU A 704 -48.17 23.27 35.69
C LEU A 704 -47.28 23.99 36.72
N ASP A 705 -45.94 23.94 36.55
CA ASP A 705 -45.09 25.08 36.17
C ASP A 705 -43.57 24.88 36.47
N TRP A 706 -42.75 25.18 35.44
CA TRP A 706 -41.42 25.84 35.35
C TRP A 706 -40.43 25.75 36.54
N TRP A 707 -39.16 25.36 36.37
CA TRP A 707 -38.07 26.02 35.61
C TRP A 707 -36.95 25.06 35.22
#